data_AF-J4GH25-F1
#
_entry.id   AF-J4GH25-F1
#
_cell.length_a   1.000
_cell.length_b   1.000
_cell.length_c   1.000
_cell.angle_alpha   90.00
_cell.angle_beta   90.00
_cell.angle_gamma   90.00
#
_symmetry.space_group_name_H-M   'P 1'
#
loop_
_entity.id
_entity.type
_entity.pdbx_description
1 polymer ?
#
loop_
_entity_poly.entity_id
_entity_poly.type
_entity_poly.pdbx_seq_one_letter_code
_entity_poly.pdbx_strand_id
1 'polypeptide(L)'
;MAHNTRSTASADDLSSSIDYSSVLASLVDNGGSQTFSSMEALNDWITERCFHLYPALQRLSVDVARPKALLHASTAGMIVSRSRSSADKQVRYYMHGLECQTIIGVNNCEREEKQRVRFNILLKREDRHTLPLDFKDLARAIAKGVETSSYLTLEALASSVARSVLNHSGTEKDYVTVRAAKPSALPLADAAEVEITRTLHDYKDTIVNTLHDSLRAPVMAVPSPTLTTLLAEQTFRHGSASFKHRAAIALGANIGDRFANIELALRLLEAPMGSGSPRAAIVDTSFMYETAPMYVTDQPKFANCACMIETDMAPLELLKRAKEIESIVGRIASFRNGPRAIDVDILTFDSLIMDSRLEPARGSLDNLEGELVIPHPRIAEREFVLRPLNDMVPDYVHPKLGKSIRQLFTELSCEQPADSAPMCKVMPFPRYPISAPSESQPFSPTLSNIPTVPSTATYWKFPLSSTTPIADQKVYIMGTLNATPDSFSDGSLHNTVDTALAYTRSAVANGADVIDIGGYSTRPGAEYVSPEEERSRVVPVIETIRNDAKVADVLLSVDTFRADVASAAVLAGANCINDVYAFTGPEYPLTPASAAHFLRMRAVARNLAVPVVLMHSRGEASANKDYSTYADAHGRGAVLEGVRVELGEKVDAAVKGPGGLRRWLVLVDPGIGFSKTVEGNIELLGNAARLTAEPLSGRRNLLAGYPQLIGTSRKSFLGAILARGDGAGGYMGRETRPDERGWATAAAVSCAVRQNAAVIRVHDVLEQGDAIRVSAAIWNQPVLCN
;
A
#
# COMPACT_ATOMS: atom_id res chain seq x y z
N MET A 1 -59.52 41.23 2.80
CA MET A 1 -59.14 41.26 1.37
C MET A 1 -57.66 40.90 1.27
N ALA A 2 -57.24 40.14 0.27
CA ALA A 2 -55.82 39.85 0.07
C ALA A 2 -55.10 41.13 -0.38
N HIS A 3 -54.07 41.55 0.35
CA HIS A 3 -53.20 42.66 -0.03
C HIS A 3 -52.69 42.38 -1.45
N ASN A 4 -53.13 43.21 -2.39
CA ASN A 4 -52.80 43.07 -3.79
C ASN A 4 -51.98 44.31 -4.18
N THR A 5 -50.66 44.16 -4.21
CA THR A 5 -49.75 45.25 -4.56
C THR A 5 -49.99 45.77 -5.98
N ARG A 6 -50.63 44.98 -6.86
CA ARG A 6 -51.07 45.46 -8.18
C ARG A 6 -52.23 46.45 -8.06
N SER A 7 -53.19 46.23 -7.15
CA SER A 7 -54.30 47.18 -6.94
C SER A 7 -53.84 48.44 -6.20
N THR A 8 -52.96 48.31 -5.21
CA THR A 8 -52.32 49.48 -4.56
C THR A 8 -51.49 50.28 -5.57
N ALA A 9 -50.70 49.63 -6.42
CA ALA A 9 -49.93 50.33 -7.45
C ALA A 9 -50.81 50.99 -8.54
N SER A 10 -51.99 50.43 -8.83
CA SER A 10 -52.89 51.00 -9.85
C SER A 10 -53.86 52.05 -9.31
N ALA A 11 -54.21 52.01 -8.03
CA ALA A 11 -55.26 52.84 -7.43
C ALA A 11 -54.76 53.76 -6.28
N ASP A 12 -53.48 53.65 -5.90
CA ASP A 12 -52.87 54.35 -4.76
C ASP A 12 -53.67 54.23 -3.45
N ASP A 13 -54.31 53.07 -3.27
CA ASP A 13 -55.16 52.79 -2.13
C ASP A 13 -54.38 52.08 -1.01
N LEU A 14 -54.16 52.83 0.08
CA LEU A 14 -53.51 52.36 1.31
C LEU A 14 -54.23 51.17 1.96
N SER A 15 -55.55 51.02 1.75
CA SER A 15 -56.32 49.91 2.32
C SER A 15 -55.86 48.53 1.81
N SER A 16 -55.20 48.52 0.64
CA SER A 16 -54.64 47.33 0.00
C SER A 16 -53.13 47.15 0.25
N SER A 17 -52.47 48.13 0.91
CA SER A 17 -51.04 48.11 1.24
C SER A 17 -50.74 47.30 2.51
N ILE A 18 -49.48 46.91 2.70
CA ILE A 18 -49.01 46.22 3.92
C ILE A 18 -48.46 47.28 4.87
N ASP A 19 -49.00 47.37 6.10
CA ASP A 19 -48.44 48.21 7.15
C ASP A 19 -47.21 47.55 7.78
N TYR A 20 -46.04 47.92 7.27
CA TYR A 20 -44.74 47.44 7.74
C TYR A 20 -44.47 47.75 9.22
N SER A 21 -45.05 48.83 9.77
CA SER A 21 -44.84 49.24 11.15
C SER A 21 -45.54 48.28 12.12
N SER A 22 -46.76 47.87 11.79
CA SER A 22 -47.51 46.87 12.55
C SER A 22 -46.86 45.48 12.51
N VAL A 23 -46.28 45.08 11.37
CA VAL A 23 -45.50 43.84 11.26
C VAL A 23 -44.30 43.88 12.21
N LEU A 24 -43.54 44.98 12.18
CA LEU A 24 -42.33 45.14 12.99
C LEU A 24 -42.65 45.18 14.48
N ALA A 25 -43.64 45.97 14.91
CA ALA A 25 -44.06 46.05 16.29
C ALA A 25 -44.48 44.69 16.85
N SER A 26 -45.27 43.91 16.09
CA SER A 26 -45.69 42.58 16.53
C SER A 26 -44.54 41.58 16.68
N LEU A 27 -43.52 41.66 15.83
CA LEU A 27 -42.32 40.82 15.91
C LEU A 27 -41.41 41.23 17.09
N VAL A 28 -41.27 42.52 17.35
CA VAL A 28 -40.42 43.04 18.45
C VAL A 28 -41.07 42.80 19.82
N ASP A 29 -42.35 43.13 19.98
CA ASP A 29 -43.07 43.04 21.26
C ASP A 29 -43.21 41.59 21.75
N ASN A 30 -43.32 40.62 20.83
CA ASN A 30 -43.49 39.20 21.17
C ASN A 30 -42.20 38.38 21.04
N GLY A 31 -41.16 38.90 20.38
CA GLY A 31 -39.91 38.18 20.09
C GLY A 31 -38.69 38.64 20.90
N GLY A 32 -38.70 39.85 21.46
CA GLY A 32 -37.53 40.46 22.12
C GLY A 32 -36.97 39.71 23.34
N SER A 33 -37.75 38.80 23.94
CA SER A 33 -37.37 38.01 25.12
C SER A 33 -37.33 36.50 24.88
N GLN A 34 -37.60 36.03 23.65
CA GLN A 34 -37.60 34.60 23.31
C GLN A 34 -36.22 34.13 22.83
N THR A 35 -35.79 32.97 23.32
CA THR A 35 -34.58 32.28 22.84
C THR A 35 -34.97 31.19 21.86
N PHE A 36 -34.36 31.20 20.66
CA PHE A 36 -34.60 30.19 19.63
C PHE A 36 -33.43 29.20 19.57
N SER A 37 -33.73 27.91 19.48
CA SER A 37 -32.72 26.83 19.43
C SER A 37 -31.94 26.78 18.11
N SER A 38 -32.53 27.27 17.01
CA SER A 38 -31.89 27.34 15.70
C SER A 38 -32.41 28.53 14.88
N MET A 39 -31.76 28.79 13.73
CA MET A 39 -32.23 29.80 12.78
C MET A 39 -33.53 29.37 12.10
N GLU A 40 -33.73 28.07 11.89
CA GLU A 40 -34.97 27.50 11.39
C GLU A 40 -36.12 27.75 12.37
N ALA A 41 -35.89 27.61 13.67
CA ALA A 41 -36.90 27.86 14.70
C ALA A 41 -37.31 29.34 14.75
N LEU A 42 -36.34 30.26 14.64
CA LEU A 42 -36.62 31.69 14.52
C LEU A 42 -37.41 32.01 13.25
N ASN A 43 -37.02 31.43 12.11
CA ASN A 43 -37.70 31.65 10.84
C ASN A 43 -39.15 31.13 10.85
N ASP A 44 -39.34 29.92 11.37
CA ASP A 44 -40.66 29.29 11.48
C ASP A 44 -41.58 30.13 12.39
N TRP A 45 -41.07 30.65 13.51
CA TRP A 45 -41.80 31.56 14.40
C TRP A 45 -42.21 32.87 13.71
N ILE A 46 -41.28 33.53 12.99
CA ILE A 46 -41.60 34.75 12.22
C ILE A 46 -42.68 34.45 11.19
N THR A 47 -42.55 33.32 10.48
CA THR A 47 -43.47 32.93 9.41
C THR A 47 -44.88 32.67 9.93
N GLU A 48 -45.02 31.91 11.01
CA GLU A 48 -46.31 31.64 11.65
C GLU A 48 -46.98 32.92 12.16
N ARG A 49 -46.18 33.84 12.73
CA ARG A 49 -46.70 35.12 13.21
C ARG A 49 -47.24 35.99 12.08
N CYS A 50 -46.50 36.08 10.97
CA CYS A 50 -46.96 36.81 9.78
C CYS A 50 -48.23 36.20 9.18
N PHE A 51 -48.36 34.86 9.12
CA PHE A 51 -49.59 34.22 8.67
C PHE A 51 -50.78 34.44 9.62
N HIS A 52 -50.54 34.53 10.93
CA HIS A 52 -51.57 34.84 11.90
C HIS A 52 -52.06 36.28 11.77
N LEU A 53 -51.13 37.25 11.66
CA LEU A 53 -51.45 38.67 11.54
C LEU A 53 -52.15 39.01 10.22
N TYR A 54 -51.82 38.29 9.14
CA TYR A 54 -52.36 38.53 7.81
C TYR A 54 -52.98 37.25 7.23
N PRO A 55 -54.26 36.95 7.55
CA PRO A 55 -54.95 35.74 7.09
C PRO A 55 -54.99 35.57 5.57
N ALA A 56 -54.93 36.68 4.83
CA ALA A 56 -55.01 36.67 3.38
C ALA A 56 -53.65 36.41 2.68
N LEU A 57 -52.54 36.39 3.43
CA LEU A 57 -51.21 36.09 2.91
C LEU A 57 -51.14 34.62 2.48
N GLN A 58 -50.90 34.38 1.19
CA GLN A 58 -50.85 33.03 0.62
C GLN A 58 -49.44 32.45 0.59
N ARG A 59 -48.41 33.29 0.47
CA ARG A 59 -47.00 32.88 0.42
C ARG A 59 -46.12 33.94 1.10
N LEU A 60 -45.13 33.49 1.86
CA LEU A 60 -44.16 34.34 2.54
C LEU A 60 -42.75 33.81 2.31
N SER A 61 -41.77 34.70 2.17
CA SER A 61 -40.35 34.36 2.20
C SER A 61 -39.66 35.17 3.28
N VAL A 62 -39.03 34.49 4.23
CA VAL A 62 -38.33 35.13 5.36
C VAL A 62 -36.84 34.81 5.23
N ASP A 63 -36.01 35.86 5.22
CA ASP A 63 -34.55 35.78 5.25
C ASP A 63 -34.07 36.07 6.68
N VAL A 64 -33.34 35.12 7.27
CA VAL A 64 -32.68 35.27 8.57
C VAL A 64 -31.18 35.14 8.36
N ALA A 65 -30.45 36.20 8.72
CA ALA A 65 -29.01 36.28 8.57
C ALA A 65 -28.32 36.39 9.94
N ARG A 66 -27.14 35.80 10.08
CA ARG A 66 -26.21 36.07 11.18
C ARG A 66 -24.96 36.78 10.62
N PRO A 67 -24.87 38.11 10.74
CA PRO A 67 -23.67 38.83 10.31
C PRO A 67 -22.48 38.46 11.19
N LYS A 68 -21.29 38.30 10.60
CA LYS A 68 -20.01 37.98 11.27
C LYS A 68 -20.04 36.74 12.17
N ALA A 69 -20.90 35.77 11.87
CA ALA A 69 -21.06 34.56 12.69
C ALA A 69 -19.89 33.56 12.57
N LEU A 70 -19.06 33.67 11.54
CA LEU A 70 -17.96 32.76 11.24
C LEU A 70 -16.65 33.54 11.14
N LEU A 71 -15.54 32.95 11.61
CA LEU A 71 -14.22 33.61 11.70
C LEU A 71 -13.71 34.13 10.33
N HIS A 72 -14.20 33.57 9.22
CA HIS A 72 -13.76 33.88 7.87
C HIS A 72 -14.89 34.14 6.87
N ALA A 73 -16.14 34.26 7.29
CA ALA A 73 -17.26 34.58 6.39
C ALA A 73 -18.01 35.83 6.85
N SER A 74 -18.46 36.66 5.90
CA SER A 74 -19.14 37.92 6.21
C SER A 74 -20.52 37.70 6.80
N THR A 75 -21.28 36.73 6.25
CA THR A 75 -22.63 36.40 6.69
C THR A 75 -22.93 34.93 6.42
N ALA A 76 -23.64 34.28 7.33
CA ALA A 76 -24.30 32.99 7.10
C ALA A 76 -25.79 33.13 7.41
N GLY A 77 -26.66 32.58 6.57
CA GLY A 77 -28.09 32.77 6.73
C GLY A 77 -28.95 31.77 5.97
N MET A 78 -30.26 31.91 6.13
CA MET A 78 -31.23 31.09 5.42
C MET A 78 -32.43 31.90 4.95
N ILE A 79 -32.94 31.53 3.78
CA ILE A 79 -34.18 32.02 3.21
C ILE A 79 -35.15 30.85 3.19
N VAL A 80 -36.28 30.99 3.87
CA VAL A 80 -37.36 30.01 3.86
C VAL A 80 -38.57 30.62 3.17
N SER A 81 -39.05 29.98 2.12
CA SER A 81 -40.30 30.34 1.46
C SER A 81 -41.37 29.30 1.77
N ARG A 82 -42.52 29.74 2.30
CA ARG A 82 -43.66 28.88 2.67
C ARG A 82 -44.97 29.37 2.04
N SER A 83 -45.80 28.43 1.63
CA SER A 83 -47.20 28.66 1.24
C SER A 83 -48.14 28.36 2.41
N ARG A 84 -49.29 29.04 2.49
CA ARG A 84 -50.29 28.79 3.55
C ARG A 84 -51.08 27.49 3.34
N SER A 85 -51.37 27.15 2.09
CA SER A 85 -52.30 26.07 1.70
C SER A 85 -51.61 24.76 1.28
N SER A 86 -50.30 24.77 1.05
CA SER A 86 -49.52 23.58 0.71
C SER A 86 -48.42 23.37 1.76
N ALA A 87 -48.07 22.11 2.02
CA ALA A 87 -46.90 21.76 2.82
C ALA A 87 -45.56 22.09 2.10
N ASP A 88 -45.59 22.91 1.04
CA ASP A 88 -44.43 23.27 0.23
C ASP A 88 -43.57 24.32 0.96
N LYS A 89 -42.46 23.84 1.55
CA LYS A 89 -41.43 24.64 2.23
C LYS A 89 -40.15 24.54 1.39
N GLN A 90 -39.71 25.65 0.81
CA GLN A 90 -38.39 25.73 0.16
C GLN A 90 -37.41 26.40 1.11
N VAL A 91 -36.26 25.75 1.35
CA VAL A 91 -35.21 26.29 2.21
C VAL A 91 -33.94 26.49 1.39
N ARG A 92 -33.36 27.70 1.48
CA ARG A 92 -32.06 28.03 0.91
C ARG A 92 -31.13 28.49 2.02
N TYR A 93 -29.98 27.86 2.15
CA TYR A 93 -28.90 28.27 3.04
C TYR A 93 -27.87 29.04 2.23
N TYR A 94 -27.34 30.13 2.77
CA TYR A 94 -26.28 30.89 2.13
C TYR A 94 -25.14 31.20 3.08
N MET A 95 -23.93 31.29 2.51
CA MET A 95 -22.74 31.76 3.17
C MET A 95 -22.03 32.73 2.23
N HIS A 96 -21.88 33.98 2.65
CA HIS A 96 -21.26 35.02 1.86
C HIS A 96 -19.88 35.37 2.40
N GLY A 97 -18.97 35.69 1.47
CA GLY A 97 -17.66 36.23 1.77
C GLY A 97 -16.75 35.30 2.56
N LEU A 98 -16.81 33.98 2.34
CA LEU A 98 -15.88 33.03 2.97
C LEU A 98 -14.48 33.21 2.37
N GLU A 99 -13.53 33.72 3.13
CA GLU A 99 -12.16 33.97 2.68
C GLU A 99 -11.22 32.83 3.08
N CYS A 100 -10.44 32.33 2.11
CA CYS A 100 -9.45 31.29 2.30
C CYS A 100 -8.14 31.68 1.60
N GLN A 101 -7.03 31.09 2.02
CA GLN A 101 -5.72 31.27 1.38
C GLN A 101 -5.26 29.97 0.72
N THR A 102 -4.89 30.03 -0.57
CA THR A 102 -4.40 28.86 -1.31
C THR A 102 -3.45 29.28 -2.43
N ILE A 103 -2.64 28.33 -2.93
CA ILE A 103 -1.74 28.57 -4.07
C ILE A 103 -2.57 28.33 -5.34
N ILE A 104 -2.87 29.40 -6.08
CA ILE A 104 -3.75 29.35 -7.26
C ILE A 104 -3.36 30.39 -8.29
N GLY A 105 -3.32 30.00 -9.56
CA GLY A 105 -2.98 30.88 -10.67
C GLY A 105 -2.58 30.09 -11.90
N VAL A 106 -2.90 30.62 -13.08
CA VAL A 106 -2.56 29.99 -14.35
C VAL A 106 -1.07 30.14 -14.65
N ASN A 107 -0.52 31.33 -14.36
CA ASN A 107 0.89 31.66 -14.52
C ASN A 107 1.75 31.11 -13.37
N ASN A 108 3.02 30.79 -13.65
CA ASN A 108 3.96 30.28 -12.65
C ASN A 108 4.21 31.27 -11.50
N CYS A 109 4.35 32.56 -11.81
CA CYS A 109 4.58 33.62 -10.81
C CYS A 109 3.42 33.78 -9.82
N GLU A 110 2.19 33.46 -10.24
CA GLU A 110 1.03 33.46 -9.34
C GLU A 110 1.06 32.28 -8.33
N ARG A 111 1.97 31.32 -8.48
CA ARG A 111 2.03 30.13 -7.62
C ARG A 111 3.20 30.14 -6.64
N GLU A 112 3.88 31.26 -6.51
CA GLU A 112 5.00 31.44 -5.57
C GLU A 112 4.52 31.72 -4.13
N GLU A 113 3.35 32.37 -3.99
CA GLU A 113 2.78 32.73 -2.69
C GLU A 113 1.30 32.33 -2.59
N LYS A 114 0.81 32.16 -1.34
CA LYS A 114 -0.60 31.92 -1.08
C LYS A 114 -1.41 33.16 -1.39
N GLN A 115 -2.45 33.02 -2.20
CA GLN A 115 -3.34 34.09 -2.60
C GLN A 115 -4.70 33.96 -1.90
N ARG A 116 -5.37 35.10 -1.70
CA ARG A 116 -6.71 35.15 -1.12
C ARG A 116 -7.76 34.79 -2.17
N VAL A 117 -8.66 33.87 -1.82
CA VAL A 117 -9.83 33.51 -2.62
C VAL A 117 -11.06 33.67 -1.73
N ARG A 118 -12.12 34.25 -2.29
CA ARG A 118 -13.39 34.50 -1.61
C ARG A 118 -14.50 33.65 -2.22
N PHE A 119 -15.32 33.01 -1.39
CA PHE A 119 -16.45 32.19 -1.83
C PHE A 119 -17.79 32.75 -1.36
N ASN A 120 -18.78 32.75 -2.26
CA ASN A 120 -20.19 32.91 -1.95
C ASN A 120 -20.91 31.60 -2.30
N ILE A 121 -21.64 31.04 -1.35
CA ILE A 121 -22.24 29.71 -1.44
C ILE A 121 -23.73 29.85 -1.19
N LEU A 122 -24.55 29.23 -2.05
CA LEU A 122 -26.00 29.15 -1.91
C LEU A 122 -26.42 27.68 -2.09
N LEU A 123 -26.87 27.04 -1.03
CA LEU A 123 -27.39 25.68 -1.03
C LEU A 123 -28.92 25.71 -1.00
N LYS A 124 -29.58 25.17 -2.01
CA LYS A 124 -31.03 24.96 -2.00
C LYS A 124 -31.34 23.49 -1.70
N ARG A 125 -32.15 23.26 -0.66
CA ARG A 125 -32.60 21.92 -0.28
C ARG A 125 -34.01 21.63 -0.77
N GLU A 126 -34.23 20.45 -1.33
CA GLU A 126 -35.56 19.99 -1.75
C GLU A 126 -36.30 19.19 -0.67
N ASP A 127 -35.57 18.53 0.24
CA ASP A 127 -36.17 17.58 1.19
C ASP A 127 -36.62 18.21 2.52
N ARG A 128 -37.76 17.75 3.03
CA ARG A 128 -38.48 18.32 4.19
C ARG A 128 -37.97 17.86 5.55
N HIS A 129 -37.11 16.84 5.59
CA HIS A 129 -36.65 16.18 6.82
C HIS A 129 -35.12 16.23 7.01
N THR A 130 -34.50 17.39 6.75
CA THR A 130 -33.04 17.53 6.95
C THR A 130 -32.71 18.19 8.29
N LEU A 131 -31.69 17.66 8.96
CA LEU A 131 -31.08 18.27 10.15
C LEU A 131 -30.60 19.70 9.84
N PRO A 132 -30.58 20.61 10.83
CA PRO A 132 -30.03 21.95 10.67
C PRO A 132 -28.62 21.92 10.08
N LEU A 133 -28.30 22.85 9.20
CA LEU A 133 -26.95 22.95 8.62
C LEU A 133 -25.99 23.58 9.65
N ASP A 134 -24.96 22.86 10.04
CA ASP A 134 -23.88 23.42 10.86
C ASP A 134 -22.94 24.26 9.98
N PHE A 135 -23.18 25.57 9.95
CA PHE A 135 -22.36 26.53 9.21
C PHE A 135 -20.89 26.57 9.68
N LYS A 136 -20.61 26.24 10.94
CA LYS A 136 -19.25 26.30 11.51
C LYS A 136 -18.43 25.11 11.03
N ASP A 137 -19.01 23.91 11.08
CA ASP A 137 -18.36 22.70 10.58
C ASP A 137 -18.22 22.72 9.06
N LEU A 138 -19.25 23.19 8.33
CA LEU A 138 -19.17 23.38 6.89
C LEU A 138 -18.05 24.36 6.50
N ALA A 139 -17.98 25.53 7.15
CA ALA A 139 -16.93 26.52 6.86
C ALA A 139 -15.53 25.96 7.14
N ARG A 140 -15.36 25.19 8.23
CA ARG A 140 -14.07 24.54 8.56
C ARG A 140 -13.68 23.49 7.53
N ALA A 141 -14.64 22.67 7.07
CA ALA A 141 -14.40 21.66 6.06
C ALA A 141 -13.98 22.28 4.72
N ILE A 142 -14.67 23.36 4.30
CA ILE A 142 -14.32 24.08 3.07
C ILE A 142 -12.94 24.73 3.19
N ALA A 143 -12.66 25.45 4.28
CA ALA A 143 -11.37 26.11 4.47
C ALA A 143 -10.21 25.10 4.42
N LYS A 144 -10.31 23.98 5.17
CA LYS A 144 -9.31 22.91 5.15
C LYS A 144 -9.14 22.32 3.75
N GLY A 145 -10.24 22.08 3.04
CA GLY A 145 -10.22 21.55 1.67
C GLY A 145 -9.55 22.50 0.68
N VAL A 146 -9.79 23.81 0.78
CA VAL A 146 -9.19 24.84 -0.08
C VAL A 146 -7.70 25.02 0.23
N GLU A 147 -7.33 25.08 1.50
CA GLU A 147 -5.93 25.27 1.95
C GLU A 147 -5.01 24.09 1.62
N THR A 148 -5.56 22.87 1.54
CA THR A 148 -4.81 21.66 1.18
C THR A 148 -4.93 21.29 -0.31
N SER A 149 -5.72 22.04 -1.08
CA SER A 149 -5.89 21.77 -2.50
C SER A 149 -4.71 22.26 -3.34
N SER A 150 -4.50 21.59 -4.47
CA SER A 150 -3.48 21.94 -5.49
C SER A 150 -4.12 22.38 -6.82
N TYR A 151 -5.35 22.91 -6.78
CA TYR A 151 -6.07 23.31 -7.99
C TYR A 151 -5.45 24.57 -8.62
N LEU A 152 -5.21 24.51 -9.93
CA LEU A 152 -4.60 25.62 -10.67
C LEU A 152 -5.61 26.71 -11.09
N THR A 153 -6.91 26.39 -11.16
CA THR A 153 -7.95 27.27 -11.70
C THR A 153 -9.11 27.51 -10.71
N LEU A 154 -9.80 28.65 -10.87
CA LEU A 154 -10.94 29.02 -10.02
C LEU A 154 -12.15 28.12 -10.26
N GLU A 155 -12.35 27.64 -11.49
CA GLU A 155 -13.41 26.71 -11.88
C GLU A 155 -13.29 25.38 -11.13
N ALA A 156 -12.08 24.81 -11.10
CA ALA A 156 -11.82 23.55 -10.40
C ALA A 156 -11.97 23.71 -8.88
N LEU A 157 -11.48 24.83 -8.35
CA LEU A 157 -11.61 25.15 -6.93
C LEU A 157 -13.07 25.39 -6.52
N ALA A 158 -13.84 26.15 -7.30
CA ALA A 158 -15.28 26.34 -7.10
C ALA A 158 -16.03 25.00 -7.13
N SER A 159 -15.64 24.10 -8.03
CA SER A 159 -16.22 22.76 -8.14
C SER A 159 -15.88 21.86 -6.95
N SER A 160 -14.68 21.96 -6.38
CA SER A 160 -14.32 21.26 -5.14
C SER A 160 -15.13 21.75 -3.94
N VAL A 161 -15.31 23.07 -3.82
CA VAL A 161 -16.13 23.66 -2.76
C VAL A 161 -17.60 23.24 -2.88
N ALA A 162 -18.16 23.29 -4.09
CA ALA A 162 -19.52 22.83 -4.34
C ALA A 162 -19.72 21.33 -3.98
N ARG A 163 -18.75 20.47 -4.32
CA ARG A 163 -18.76 19.06 -3.90
C ARG A 163 -18.75 18.90 -2.38
N SER A 164 -17.91 19.68 -1.68
CA SER A 164 -17.82 19.66 -0.22
C SER A 164 -19.14 20.05 0.44
N VAL A 165 -19.84 21.06 -0.09
CA VAL A 165 -21.13 21.52 0.42
C VAL A 165 -22.23 20.45 0.22
N LEU A 166 -22.28 19.81 -0.95
CA LEU A 166 -23.27 18.77 -1.24
C LEU A 166 -23.04 17.48 -0.45
N ASN A 167 -21.78 17.09 -0.23
CA ASN A 167 -21.45 15.96 0.65
C ASN A 167 -21.87 16.21 2.10
N HIS A 168 -21.87 17.48 2.52
CA HIS A 168 -22.33 17.89 3.84
C HIS A 168 -23.87 18.00 3.92
N SER A 169 -24.56 18.16 2.79
CA SER A 169 -26.03 18.19 2.74
C SER A 169 -26.66 16.80 2.67
N GLY A 170 -25.97 15.85 2.02
CA GLY A 170 -26.27 14.41 2.10
C GLY A 170 -27.46 13.94 1.26
N THR A 171 -28.03 14.77 0.37
CA THR A 171 -29.17 14.37 -0.49
C THR A 171 -28.94 14.68 -1.97
N GLU A 172 -29.34 13.76 -2.85
CA GLU A 172 -29.11 13.89 -4.31
C GLU A 172 -29.93 14.98 -4.99
N LYS A 173 -30.97 15.48 -4.32
CA LYS A 173 -31.89 16.50 -4.85
C LYS A 173 -31.46 17.94 -4.54
N ASP A 174 -30.46 18.10 -3.68
CA ASP A 174 -29.93 19.42 -3.37
C ASP A 174 -29.06 19.93 -4.51
N TYR A 175 -29.10 21.25 -4.74
CA TYR A 175 -28.14 21.92 -5.60
C TYR A 175 -27.50 23.09 -4.87
N VAL A 176 -26.22 23.29 -5.16
CA VAL A 176 -25.40 24.36 -4.63
C VAL A 176 -24.91 25.25 -5.76
N THR A 177 -25.01 26.55 -5.57
CA THR A 177 -24.33 27.56 -6.36
C THR A 177 -23.12 28.05 -5.60
N VAL A 178 -21.94 27.99 -6.20
CA VAL A 178 -20.68 28.49 -5.64
C VAL A 178 -20.08 29.51 -6.58
N ARG A 179 -19.91 30.73 -6.09
CA ARG A 179 -19.12 31.77 -6.73
C ARG A 179 -17.77 31.88 -6.04
N ALA A 180 -16.68 31.68 -6.78
CA ALA A 180 -15.31 31.84 -6.33
C ALA A 180 -14.70 33.09 -6.97
N ALA A 181 -14.14 33.97 -6.16
CA ALA A 181 -13.54 35.23 -6.57
C ALA A 181 -12.08 35.28 -6.13
N LYS A 182 -11.19 35.72 -7.02
CA LYS A 182 -9.79 36.03 -6.72
C LYS A 182 -9.64 37.56 -6.76
N PRO A 183 -9.74 38.24 -5.61
CA PRO A 183 -9.59 39.69 -5.55
C PRO A 183 -8.20 40.11 -6.05
N SER A 184 -8.11 41.25 -6.71
CA SER A 184 -6.84 41.82 -7.17
C SER A 184 -6.05 40.95 -8.18
N ALA A 185 -6.68 39.93 -8.77
CA ALA A 185 -6.06 39.12 -9.82
C ALA A 185 -5.74 39.92 -11.09
N LEU A 186 -6.49 41.00 -11.33
CA LEU A 186 -6.36 41.86 -12.49
C LEU A 186 -6.23 43.32 -12.04
N PRO A 187 -5.21 44.08 -12.48
CA PRO A 187 -4.95 45.44 -11.98
C PRO A 187 -6.08 46.46 -12.12
N LEU A 188 -7.04 46.23 -13.04
CA LEU A 188 -8.13 47.15 -13.37
C LEU A 188 -9.53 46.57 -13.08
N ALA A 189 -9.62 45.41 -12.42
CA ALA A 189 -10.89 44.79 -12.06
C ALA A 189 -10.94 44.47 -10.55
N ASP A 190 -12.13 44.51 -9.96
CA ASP A 190 -12.33 44.23 -8.53
C ASP A 190 -11.91 42.80 -8.15
N ALA A 191 -12.32 41.82 -8.98
CA ALA A 191 -11.90 40.43 -8.88
C ALA A 191 -12.05 39.69 -10.21
N ALA A 192 -11.29 38.60 -10.38
CA ALA A 192 -11.64 37.57 -11.36
C ALA A 192 -12.57 36.55 -10.67
N GLU A 193 -13.77 36.34 -11.22
CA GLU A 193 -14.79 35.50 -10.58
C GLU A 193 -15.33 34.42 -11.51
N VAL A 194 -15.65 33.27 -10.92
CA VAL A 194 -16.36 32.16 -11.57
C VAL A 194 -17.55 31.78 -10.70
N GLU A 195 -18.69 31.54 -11.32
CA GLU A 195 -19.88 31.03 -10.65
C GLU A 195 -20.33 29.72 -11.30
N ILE A 196 -20.54 28.70 -10.48
CA ILE A 196 -21.03 27.40 -10.93
C ILE A 196 -22.24 26.99 -10.10
N THR A 197 -23.17 26.29 -10.73
CA THR A 197 -24.26 25.58 -10.02
C THR A 197 -24.11 24.09 -10.25
N ARG A 198 -24.20 23.31 -9.19
CA ARG A 198 -23.96 21.87 -9.20
C ARG A 198 -24.95 21.16 -8.27
N THR A 199 -25.40 20.01 -8.71
CA THR A 199 -26.08 18.97 -7.93
C THR A 199 -25.09 17.85 -7.64
N LEU A 200 -25.43 16.90 -6.76
CA LEU A 200 -24.62 15.67 -6.64
C LEU A 200 -24.54 14.92 -7.99
N HIS A 201 -25.53 15.06 -8.88
CA HIS A 201 -25.53 14.47 -10.22
C HIS A 201 -24.45 15.05 -11.14
N ASP A 202 -24.16 16.35 -11.08
CA ASP A 202 -23.10 16.97 -11.89
C ASP A 202 -21.70 16.41 -11.58
N TYR A 203 -21.55 15.81 -10.40
CA TYR A 203 -20.34 15.09 -10.00
C TYR A 203 -20.34 13.62 -10.38
N LYS A 204 -21.48 13.05 -10.82
CA LYS A 204 -21.58 11.66 -11.29
C LYS A 204 -20.88 11.47 -12.65
N ASP A 205 -20.84 12.51 -13.50
CA ASP A 205 -20.10 12.49 -14.79
C ASP A 205 -18.67 13.04 -14.69
N THR A 206 -18.33 13.86 -13.68
CA THR A 206 -16.92 14.18 -13.39
C THR A 206 -16.18 13.04 -12.68
N ILE A 207 -16.90 11.97 -12.33
CA ILE A 207 -16.30 10.65 -12.09
C ILE A 207 -15.66 10.08 -13.38
N VAL A 208 -15.88 10.69 -14.55
CA VAL A 208 -15.31 10.14 -15.80
C VAL A 208 -13.92 10.72 -16.13
N ASN A 209 -13.49 11.88 -15.61
CA ASN A 209 -12.16 12.44 -15.96
C ASN A 209 -11.16 12.61 -14.80
N THR A 210 -11.60 12.53 -13.54
CA THR A 210 -10.68 12.33 -12.38
C THR A 210 -10.81 10.95 -11.77
N LEU A 211 -11.71 10.15 -12.32
CA LEU A 211 -12.16 8.83 -11.88
C LEU A 211 -12.35 7.92 -13.12
N HIS A 212 -11.79 8.30 -14.28
CA HIS A 212 -11.26 7.33 -15.25
C HIS A 212 -10.21 6.40 -14.58
N ASP A 213 -9.72 6.81 -13.40
CA ASP A 213 -8.90 6.05 -12.46
C ASP A 213 -9.69 5.34 -11.34
N SER A 214 -11.01 5.51 -11.21
CA SER A 214 -11.79 4.72 -10.24
C SER A 214 -13.30 4.72 -10.55
N LEU A 215 -13.80 3.54 -10.94
CA LEU A 215 -15.19 3.06 -10.75
C LEU A 215 -16.21 3.32 -11.90
N ARG A 216 -16.08 2.56 -12.99
CA ARG A 216 -17.11 1.54 -13.32
C ARG A 216 -16.60 0.25 -12.65
N ALA A 217 -17.35 -0.56 -11.91
CA ALA A 217 -18.78 -0.80 -11.75
C ALA A 217 -19.00 -1.39 -10.32
N PRO A 218 -20.13 -2.03 -9.94
CA PRO A 218 -21.55 -1.93 -10.29
C PRO A 218 -22.39 -1.67 -9.00
N VAL A 219 -23.71 -1.79 -9.11
CA VAL A 219 -24.74 -1.90 -8.05
C VAL A 219 -24.20 -2.29 -6.65
N MET A 220 -24.56 -1.49 -5.64
CA MET A 220 -24.09 -1.57 -4.25
C MET A 220 -24.21 -2.97 -3.62
N ALA A 221 -23.09 -3.68 -3.58
CA ALA A 221 -22.71 -4.48 -2.43
C ALA A 221 -21.95 -3.57 -1.45
N VAL A 222 -22.19 -3.71 -0.15
CA VAL A 222 -21.36 -3.07 0.89
C VAL A 222 -19.89 -3.36 0.58
N PRO A 223 -18.99 -2.35 0.45
CA PRO A 223 -17.58 -2.65 0.18
C PRO A 223 -17.07 -3.50 1.35
N SER A 224 -16.54 -4.67 1.01
CA SER A 224 -15.91 -5.53 2.00
C SER A 224 -14.75 -4.78 2.64
N PRO A 225 -14.56 -4.88 3.97
CA PRO A 225 -13.52 -4.12 4.64
C PRO A 225 -12.14 -4.53 4.10
N THR A 226 -11.31 -3.55 3.74
CA THR A 226 -9.93 -3.81 3.32
C THR A 226 -9.10 -4.29 4.50
N LEU A 227 -8.03 -5.04 4.25
CA LEU A 227 -7.13 -5.52 5.31
C LEU A 227 -6.61 -4.35 6.16
N THR A 228 -6.25 -3.24 5.53
CA THR A 228 -5.77 -2.02 6.20
C THR A 228 -6.79 -1.47 7.20
N THR A 229 -8.07 -1.40 6.81
CA THR A 229 -9.15 -0.94 7.69
C THR A 229 -9.33 -1.89 8.88
N LEU A 230 -9.33 -3.20 8.64
CA LEU A 230 -9.46 -4.21 9.70
C LEU A 230 -8.28 -4.18 10.69
N LEU A 231 -7.05 -4.00 10.20
CA LEU A 231 -5.87 -3.88 11.06
C LEU A 231 -5.89 -2.59 11.88
N ALA A 232 -6.33 -1.47 11.31
CA ALA A 232 -6.45 -0.20 12.02
C ALA A 232 -7.47 -0.24 13.16
N GLU A 233 -8.59 -0.96 12.98
CA GLU A 233 -9.59 -1.17 14.03
C GLU A 233 -9.06 -2.03 15.19
N GLN A 234 -8.14 -2.97 14.92
CA GLN A 234 -7.51 -3.80 15.95
C GLN A 234 -6.44 -3.04 16.74
N THR A 235 -5.65 -2.19 16.07
CA THR A 235 -4.59 -1.41 16.74
C THR A 235 -5.15 -0.30 17.64
N PHE A 236 -6.30 0.29 17.32
CA PHE A 236 -6.94 1.31 18.18
C PHE A 236 -7.32 0.77 19.57
N ARG A 237 -7.39 -0.55 19.75
CA ARG A 237 -7.69 -1.21 21.04
C ARG A 237 -6.47 -1.42 21.93
N HIS A 238 -5.25 -1.31 21.38
CA HIS A 238 -3.99 -1.49 22.11
C HIS A 238 -3.20 -0.19 22.02
N GLY A 239 -3.22 0.61 23.09
CA GLY A 239 -2.62 1.95 23.13
C GLY A 239 -1.21 1.98 22.55
N SER A 240 -1.00 2.82 21.54
CA SER A 240 0.31 2.98 20.88
C SER A 240 1.25 3.80 21.76
N ALA A 241 2.49 3.33 21.92
CA ALA A 241 3.58 4.17 22.38
C ALA A 241 3.83 5.25 21.32
N SER A 242 3.66 6.52 21.70
CA SER A 242 3.84 7.66 20.81
C SER A 242 5.32 7.91 20.53
N PHE A 243 5.90 7.18 19.57
CA PHE A 243 7.18 7.58 18.98
C PHE A 243 7.05 8.96 18.31
N LYS A 244 8.07 9.80 18.44
CA LYS A 244 8.00 11.22 18.05
C LYS A 244 8.69 11.51 16.72
N HIS A 245 9.65 10.68 16.35
CA HIS A 245 10.57 10.95 15.25
C HIS A 245 10.66 9.76 14.30
N ARG A 246 10.95 10.05 13.03
CA ARG A 246 11.27 9.05 12.01
C ARG A 246 12.70 9.23 11.52
N ALA A 247 13.43 8.13 11.43
CA ALA A 247 14.79 8.14 10.93
C ALA A 247 15.03 7.01 9.91
N ALA A 248 15.73 7.32 8.83
CA ALA A 248 16.22 6.31 7.90
C ALA A 248 17.64 5.90 8.30
N ILE A 249 17.90 4.60 8.37
CA ILE A 249 19.18 4.02 8.77
C ILE A 249 19.67 3.11 7.65
N ALA A 250 20.93 3.29 7.21
CA ALA A 250 21.63 2.35 6.33
C ALA A 250 22.34 1.28 7.16
N LEU A 251 22.32 0.04 6.67
CA LEU A 251 23.07 -1.07 7.22
C LEU A 251 23.90 -1.73 6.12
N GLY A 252 25.18 -1.98 6.41
CA GLY A 252 26.11 -2.64 5.49
C GLY A 252 26.97 -3.69 6.18
N ALA A 253 27.17 -4.85 5.56
CA ALA A 253 28.03 -5.92 6.11
C ALA A 253 28.78 -6.68 5.00
N ASN A 254 30.06 -6.99 5.22
CA ASN A 254 30.86 -7.78 4.27
C ASN A 254 31.81 -8.82 4.92
N ILE A 255 31.88 -8.90 6.25
CA ILE A 255 32.60 -9.99 6.96
C ILE A 255 31.61 -11.03 7.50
N GLY A 256 32.00 -12.31 7.41
CA GLY A 256 31.31 -13.42 8.06
C GLY A 256 29.93 -13.67 7.47
N ASP A 257 28.97 -14.05 8.32
CA ASP A 257 27.57 -14.18 7.93
C ASP A 257 26.89 -12.80 7.88
N ARG A 258 27.20 -12.05 6.81
CA ARG A 258 26.72 -10.68 6.61
C ARG A 258 25.20 -10.52 6.71
N PHE A 259 24.43 -11.55 6.36
CA PHE A 259 22.97 -11.52 6.45
C PHE A 259 22.49 -11.68 7.89
N ALA A 260 23.05 -12.64 8.62
CA ALA A 260 22.76 -12.82 10.05
C ALA A 260 23.22 -11.60 10.87
N ASN A 261 24.35 -10.98 10.52
CA ASN A 261 24.83 -9.75 11.16
C ASN A 261 23.83 -8.60 11.00
N ILE A 262 23.29 -8.40 9.79
CA ILE A 262 22.26 -7.39 9.54
C ILE A 262 20.98 -7.69 10.33
N GLU A 263 20.48 -8.94 10.31
CA GLU A 263 19.28 -9.28 11.07
C GLU A 263 19.49 -9.13 12.59
N LEU A 264 20.68 -9.47 13.11
CA LEU A 264 21.04 -9.24 14.50
C LEU A 264 21.07 -7.75 14.85
N ALA A 265 21.66 -6.91 13.99
CA ALA A 265 21.69 -5.47 14.17
C ALA A 265 20.29 -4.87 14.23
N LEU A 266 19.39 -5.32 13.35
CA LEU A 266 18.01 -4.86 13.34
C LEU A 266 17.23 -5.34 14.58
N ARG A 267 17.46 -6.57 15.07
CA ARG A 267 16.86 -7.04 16.34
C ARG A 267 17.38 -6.27 17.54
N LEU A 268 18.66 -5.93 17.55
CA LEU A 268 19.26 -5.06 18.58
C LEU A 268 18.67 -3.65 18.54
N LEU A 269 18.39 -3.11 17.36
CA LEU A 269 17.78 -1.79 17.22
C LEU A 269 16.38 -1.72 17.87
N GLU A 270 15.60 -2.80 17.76
CA GLU A 270 14.27 -2.93 18.37
C GLU A 270 14.31 -3.42 19.83
N ALA A 271 15.46 -3.88 20.32
CA ALA A 271 15.60 -4.40 21.67
C ALA A 271 15.47 -3.27 22.73
N PRO A 272 14.82 -3.54 23.87
CA PRO A 272 14.72 -2.58 24.96
C PRO A 272 16.10 -2.24 25.55
N MET A 273 16.24 -1.00 26.02
CA MET A 273 17.42 -0.58 26.77
C MET A 273 17.23 -0.88 28.26
N GLY A 274 17.98 -1.85 28.79
CA GLY A 274 17.86 -2.28 30.19
C GLY A 274 16.51 -2.97 30.47
N SER A 275 15.84 -2.61 31.56
CA SER A 275 14.52 -3.14 31.94
C SER A 275 13.33 -2.34 31.37
N GLY A 276 13.58 -1.42 30.43
CA GLY A 276 12.56 -0.52 29.88
C GLY A 276 11.79 -1.08 28.67
N SER A 277 10.89 -0.27 28.11
CA SER A 277 10.24 -0.54 26.81
C SER A 277 11.19 -0.27 25.63
N PRO A 278 10.95 -0.86 24.45
CA PRO A 278 11.65 -0.50 23.23
C PRO A 278 11.58 1.00 22.94
N ARG A 279 12.72 1.60 22.56
CA ARG A 279 12.84 3.03 22.20
C ARG A 279 12.85 3.29 20.70
N ALA A 280 12.89 2.22 19.90
CA ALA A 280 12.73 2.29 18.45
C ALA A 280 11.95 1.07 17.95
N ALA A 281 11.18 1.27 16.88
CA ALA A 281 10.50 0.22 16.14
C ALA A 281 10.82 0.36 14.66
N ILE A 282 11.15 -0.74 13.99
CA ILE A 282 11.32 -0.73 12.54
C ILE A 282 9.93 -0.77 11.91
N VAL A 283 9.66 0.18 11.01
CA VAL A 283 8.34 0.36 10.37
C VAL A 283 8.35 0.15 8.87
N ASP A 284 9.53 0.11 8.23
CA ASP A 284 9.70 -0.29 6.84
C ASP A 284 11.15 -0.74 6.61
N THR A 285 11.37 -1.52 5.56
CA THR A 285 12.71 -1.93 5.12
C THR A 285 12.80 -1.87 3.61
N SER A 286 13.98 -1.57 3.08
CA SER A 286 14.27 -1.68 1.64
C SER A 286 14.42 -3.13 1.21
N PHE A 287 14.62 -3.41 -0.08
CA PHE A 287 15.25 -4.68 -0.45
C PHE A 287 16.70 -4.72 0.06
N MET A 288 17.28 -5.91 0.09
CA MET A 288 18.69 -6.09 0.38
C MET A 288 19.45 -6.28 -0.93
N TYR A 289 20.62 -5.66 -1.03
CA TYR A 289 21.41 -5.61 -2.23
C TYR A 289 22.83 -6.11 -1.99
N GLU A 290 23.34 -6.98 -2.86
CA GLU A 290 24.76 -7.28 -2.95
C GLU A 290 25.44 -6.26 -3.87
N THR A 291 26.53 -5.65 -3.41
CA THR A 291 27.26 -4.62 -4.16
C THR A 291 28.76 -4.86 -4.12
N ALA A 292 29.46 -4.41 -5.17
CA ALA A 292 30.92 -4.31 -5.14
C ALA A 292 31.36 -3.27 -4.09
N PRO A 293 32.55 -3.43 -3.49
CA PRO A 293 33.13 -2.39 -2.63
C PRO A 293 33.42 -1.10 -3.40
N MET A 294 33.08 0.06 -2.82
CA MET A 294 33.23 1.36 -3.49
C MET A 294 34.63 1.99 -3.38
N TYR A 295 35.29 1.87 -2.22
CA TYR A 295 36.54 2.60 -1.95
C TYR A 295 37.77 1.71 -1.94
N VAL A 296 37.73 0.62 -1.17
CA VAL A 296 38.78 -0.41 -1.16
C VAL A 296 38.23 -1.59 -1.94
N THR A 297 38.75 -1.86 -3.13
CA THR A 297 38.18 -2.86 -4.05
C THR A 297 38.62 -4.29 -3.75
N ASP A 298 39.77 -4.46 -3.09
CA ASP A 298 40.28 -5.77 -2.63
C ASP A 298 39.64 -6.17 -1.29
N GLN A 299 38.32 -6.41 -1.31
CA GLN A 299 37.57 -6.93 -0.17
C GLN A 299 36.28 -7.66 -0.60
N PRO A 300 35.65 -8.45 0.28
CA PRO A 300 34.39 -9.12 -0.04
C PRO A 300 33.27 -8.14 -0.38
N LYS A 301 32.33 -8.60 -1.22
CA LYS A 301 31.12 -7.85 -1.58
C LYS A 301 30.25 -7.55 -0.37
N PHE A 302 29.67 -6.35 -0.34
CA PHE A 302 28.77 -5.92 0.73
C PHE A 302 27.35 -6.44 0.51
N ALA A 303 26.67 -6.76 1.60
CA ALA A 303 25.20 -6.74 1.67
C ALA A 303 24.79 -5.39 2.25
N ASN A 304 23.97 -4.64 1.53
CA ASN A 304 23.48 -3.32 1.90
C ASN A 304 21.95 -3.31 1.93
N CYS A 305 21.37 -2.67 2.93
CA CYS A 305 19.95 -2.35 3.00
C CYS A 305 19.73 -1.07 3.81
N ALA A 306 18.51 -0.58 3.84
CA ALA A 306 18.09 0.48 4.73
C ALA A 306 16.79 0.10 5.45
N CYS A 307 16.58 0.67 6.63
CA CYS A 307 15.32 0.59 7.35
C CYS A 307 14.82 1.97 7.75
N MET A 308 13.50 2.10 7.84
CA MET A 308 12.83 3.24 8.46
C MET A 308 12.46 2.85 9.89
N ILE A 309 12.82 3.70 10.85
CA ILE A 309 12.42 3.53 12.24
C ILE A 309 11.51 4.66 12.72
N GLU A 310 10.65 4.33 13.67
CA GLU A 310 10.02 5.28 14.57
C GLU A 310 10.72 5.20 15.93
N THR A 311 11.05 6.35 16.51
CA THR A 311 11.82 6.41 17.76
C THR A 311 11.47 7.62 18.62
N ASP A 312 11.75 7.51 19.92
CA ASP A 312 11.75 8.60 20.89
C ASP A 312 13.18 9.07 21.27
N MET A 313 14.21 8.46 20.68
CA MET A 313 15.61 8.82 20.91
C MET A 313 15.96 10.13 20.21
N ALA A 314 16.74 10.97 20.89
CA ALA A 314 17.37 12.12 20.25
C ALA A 314 18.45 11.65 19.25
N PRO A 315 18.82 12.45 18.23
CA PRO A 315 19.79 12.03 17.20
C PRO A 315 21.13 11.51 17.75
N LEU A 316 21.69 12.16 18.77
CA LEU A 316 22.95 11.72 19.41
C LEU A 316 22.79 10.44 20.24
N GLU A 317 21.62 10.23 20.84
CA GLU A 317 21.31 8.96 21.54
C GLU A 317 21.20 7.81 20.52
N LEU A 318 20.58 8.08 19.37
CA LEU A 318 20.48 7.11 18.27
C LEU A 318 21.87 6.77 17.69
N LEU A 319 22.75 7.75 17.54
CA LEU A 319 24.14 7.50 17.13
C LEU A 319 24.88 6.62 18.14
N LYS A 320 24.75 6.91 19.44
CA LYS A 320 25.32 6.08 20.49
C LYS A 320 24.80 4.65 20.40
N ARG A 321 23.49 4.47 20.17
CA ARG A 321 22.89 3.16 19.98
C ARG A 321 23.44 2.42 18.76
N ALA A 322 23.61 3.11 17.63
CA ALA A 322 24.22 2.54 16.43
C ALA A 322 25.64 2.04 16.70
N LYS A 323 26.47 2.82 17.41
CA LYS A 323 27.82 2.41 17.80
C LYS A 323 27.88 1.25 18.80
N GLU A 324 26.92 1.17 19.72
CA GLU A 324 26.78 -0.01 20.59
C GLU A 324 26.46 -1.27 19.77
N ILE A 325 25.57 -1.18 18.77
CA ILE A 325 25.23 -2.29 17.88
C ILE A 325 26.45 -2.73 17.07
N GLU A 326 27.19 -1.78 16.48
CA GLU A 326 28.44 -2.06 15.77
C GLU A 326 29.45 -2.78 16.66
N SER A 327 29.58 -2.38 17.93
CA SER A 327 30.48 -3.03 18.89
C SER A 327 30.04 -4.46 19.26
N ILE A 328 28.73 -4.68 19.45
CA ILE A 328 28.16 -5.99 19.79
C ILE A 328 28.33 -6.99 18.65
N VAL A 329 28.02 -6.57 17.42
CA VAL A 329 28.10 -7.43 16.22
C VAL A 329 29.55 -7.53 15.71
N GLY A 330 30.29 -6.42 15.76
CA GLY A 330 31.62 -6.24 15.17
C GLY A 330 32.80 -6.55 16.08
N ARG A 331 32.85 -7.76 16.66
CA ARG A 331 34.00 -8.25 17.46
C ARG A 331 35.34 -8.42 16.68
N ILE A 332 35.49 -7.85 15.49
CA ILE A 332 36.76 -7.79 14.74
C ILE A 332 36.98 -6.35 14.28
N ALA A 333 37.88 -5.62 14.93
CA ALA A 333 38.29 -4.29 14.51
C ALA A 333 39.08 -4.37 13.19
N SER A 334 38.78 -3.47 12.25
CA SER A 334 39.51 -3.31 10.98
C SER A 334 39.89 -1.85 10.75
N PHE A 335 40.59 -1.55 9.64
CA PHE A 335 40.96 -0.19 9.24
C PHE A 335 39.81 0.54 8.52
N ARG A 336 39.92 1.86 8.37
CA ARG A 336 38.89 2.73 7.76
C ARG A 336 38.56 2.31 6.32
N ASN A 337 37.26 2.24 5.98
CA ASN A 337 36.72 1.68 4.72
C ASN A 337 37.09 0.21 4.44
N GLY A 338 37.69 -0.47 5.41
CA GLY A 338 38.00 -1.90 5.36
C GLY A 338 36.79 -2.76 5.68
N PRO A 339 36.98 -4.09 5.72
CA PRO A 339 35.91 -5.04 5.95
C PRO A 339 35.26 -4.83 7.33
N ARG A 340 33.93 -4.91 7.44
CA ARG A 340 33.18 -4.76 8.70
C ARG A 340 32.14 -5.88 8.84
N ALA A 341 31.92 -6.33 10.07
CA ALA A 341 30.84 -7.26 10.38
C ALA A 341 29.46 -6.57 10.22
N ILE A 342 29.37 -5.30 10.61
CA ILE A 342 28.23 -4.42 10.37
C ILE A 342 28.69 -2.95 10.40
N ASP A 343 28.02 -2.10 9.65
CA ASP A 343 28.11 -0.63 9.66
C ASP A 343 26.69 -0.07 9.75
N VAL A 344 26.44 0.89 10.64
CA VAL A 344 25.09 1.42 10.91
C VAL A 344 25.11 2.95 10.85
N ASP A 345 24.62 3.50 9.74
CA ASP A 345 24.64 4.93 9.45
C ASP A 345 23.25 5.56 9.53
N ILE A 346 23.11 6.67 10.25
CA ILE A 346 21.88 7.49 10.26
C ILE A 346 21.86 8.36 9.01
N LEU A 347 20.91 8.13 8.12
CA LEU A 347 20.78 8.84 6.84
C LEU A 347 19.95 10.12 7.01
N THR A 348 18.77 10.00 7.62
CA THR A 348 17.84 11.12 7.82
C THR A 348 17.22 11.03 9.21
N PHE A 349 16.77 12.18 9.72
CA PHE A 349 16.02 12.26 10.97
C PHE A 349 14.99 13.38 10.81
N ASP A 350 13.73 13.02 10.59
CA ASP A 350 12.66 13.93 10.16
C ASP A 350 13.13 14.84 8.99
N SER A 351 13.00 16.15 9.15
CA SER A 351 13.56 17.18 8.27
C SER A 351 14.75 17.92 8.91
N LEU A 352 15.38 17.34 9.94
CA LEU A 352 16.46 17.96 10.69
C LEU A 352 17.70 18.17 9.79
N ILE A 353 18.32 19.33 9.93
CA ILE A 353 19.67 19.62 9.44
C ILE A 353 20.55 19.84 10.67
N MET A 354 21.56 18.99 10.84
CA MET A 354 22.45 19.00 12.01
C MET A 354 23.88 18.67 11.59
N ASP A 355 24.85 19.33 12.23
CA ASP A 355 26.27 18.99 12.16
C ASP A 355 26.85 19.19 13.57
N SER A 356 27.15 18.09 14.28
CA SER A 356 27.69 18.16 15.66
C SER A 356 29.15 18.62 15.70
N ARG A 357 29.84 18.62 14.57
CA ARG A 357 31.27 18.96 14.51
C ARG A 357 31.47 20.45 14.75
N LEU A 358 32.59 20.77 15.39
CA LEU A 358 33.08 22.14 15.51
C LEU A 358 33.40 22.72 14.13
N GLU A 359 33.12 24.01 13.92
CA GLU A 359 33.32 24.72 12.63
C GLU A 359 34.65 24.40 11.92
N PRO A 360 35.82 24.35 12.60
CA PRO A 360 37.10 24.06 11.94
C PRO A 360 37.17 22.66 11.32
N ALA A 361 36.42 21.70 11.85
CA ALA A 361 36.39 20.31 11.39
C ALA A 361 35.37 20.07 10.27
N ARG A 362 34.55 21.06 9.91
CA ARG A 362 33.49 20.92 8.89
C ARG A 362 34.02 20.95 7.46
N GLY A 363 35.25 21.42 7.25
CA GLY A 363 35.89 21.49 5.93
C GLY A 363 36.27 20.14 5.31
N SER A 364 36.28 19.04 6.09
CA SER A 364 36.51 17.68 5.59
C SER A 364 35.36 16.76 5.99
N LEU A 365 34.97 15.84 5.11
CA LEU A 365 34.01 14.77 5.37
C LEU A 365 34.71 13.42 5.59
N ASP A 366 36.00 13.44 5.90
CA ASP A 366 36.79 12.23 6.00
C ASP A 366 36.57 11.52 7.33
N ASN A 367 36.61 12.24 8.45
CA ASN A 367 36.38 11.63 9.75
C ASN A 367 35.08 12.14 10.40
N LEU A 368 34.12 11.24 10.55
CA LEU A 368 32.88 11.46 11.30
C LEU A 368 32.81 10.59 12.57
N GLU A 369 33.92 10.01 13.01
CA GLU A 369 33.94 9.14 14.19
C GLU A 369 33.55 9.92 15.45
N GLY A 370 32.50 9.46 16.12
CA GLY A 370 31.92 10.13 17.29
C GLY A 370 31.08 11.37 16.97
N GLU A 371 30.95 11.74 15.69
CA GLU A 371 30.27 12.94 15.22
C GLU A 371 29.05 12.59 14.35
N LEU A 372 28.06 13.48 14.30
CA LEU A 372 26.79 13.29 13.61
C LEU A 372 26.50 14.42 12.63
N VAL A 373 26.29 14.06 11.37
CA VAL A 373 25.83 14.98 10.32
C VAL A 373 24.54 14.43 9.72
N ILE A 374 23.46 15.20 9.79
CA ILE A 374 22.13 14.84 9.27
C ILE A 374 21.62 15.95 8.33
N PRO A 375 21.06 15.62 7.15
CA PRO A 375 21.13 14.30 6.51
C PRO A 375 22.57 13.87 6.25
N HIS A 376 22.81 12.56 6.14
CA HIS A 376 24.14 12.01 5.91
C HIS A 376 24.76 12.64 4.65
N PRO A 377 25.98 13.20 4.75
CA PRO A 377 26.50 14.14 3.75
C PRO A 377 26.75 13.50 2.38
N ARG A 378 26.95 12.18 2.32
CA ARG A 378 27.23 11.42 1.09
C ARG A 378 26.02 10.62 0.56
N ILE A 379 24.79 10.97 0.94
CA ILE A 379 23.58 10.28 0.42
C ILE A 379 23.54 10.35 -1.11
N ALA A 380 23.76 11.53 -1.69
CA ALA A 380 23.62 11.74 -3.14
C ALA A 380 24.68 11.02 -4.00
N GLU A 381 25.78 10.57 -3.39
CA GLU A 381 26.93 9.98 -4.11
C GLU A 381 26.84 8.43 -4.21
N ARG A 382 25.93 7.80 -3.47
CA ARG A 382 25.97 6.36 -3.20
C ARG A 382 24.68 5.67 -3.68
N GLU A 383 24.77 4.92 -4.76
CA GLU A 383 23.64 4.14 -5.28
C GLU A 383 23.15 3.11 -4.26
N PHE A 384 24.08 2.45 -3.56
CA PHE A 384 23.78 1.49 -2.50
C PHE A 384 23.12 2.11 -1.25
N VAL A 385 22.97 3.44 -1.21
CA VAL A 385 22.16 4.17 -0.21
C VAL A 385 20.86 4.66 -0.84
N LEU A 386 20.93 5.33 -2.00
CA LEU A 386 19.77 5.91 -2.67
C LEU A 386 18.76 4.87 -3.16
N ARG A 387 19.23 3.74 -3.69
CA ARG A 387 18.35 2.66 -4.17
C ARG A 387 17.54 2.05 -3.03
N PRO A 388 18.15 1.64 -1.88
CA PRO A 388 17.40 1.28 -0.69
C PRO A 388 16.41 2.34 -0.18
N LEU A 389 16.80 3.61 -0.17
CA LEU A 389 15.89 4.69 0.23
C LEU A 389 14.71 4.82 -0.73
N ASN A 390 14.93 4.67 -2.04
CA ASN A 390 13.89 4.72 -3.07
C ASN A 390 12.88 3.57 -2.94
N ASP A 391 13.29 2.41 -2.41
CA ASP A 391 12.38 1.30 -2.09
C ASP A 391 11.38 1.64 -0.98
N MET A 392 11.71 2.56 -0.06
CA MET A 392 10.87 2.88 1.10
C MET A 392 10.16 4.24 0.93
N VAL A 393 10.95 5.29 0.69
CA VAL A 393 10.55 6.70 0.76
C VAL A 393 10.99 7.48 -0.50
N PRO A 394 10.54 7.08 -1.70
CA PRO A 394 10.95 7.73 -2.95
C PRO A 394 10.59 9.22 -3.02
N ASP A 395 9.52 9.62 -2.34
CA ASP A 395 8.99 10.99 -2.39
C ASP A 395 9.51 11.88 -1.25
N TYR A 396 10.36 11.35 -0.36
CA TYR A 396 11.00 12.15 0.69
C TYR A 396 11.92 13.20 0.07
N VAL A 397 11.72 14.47 0.43
CA VAL A 397 12.52 15.60 -0.06
C VAL A 397 13.70 15.84 0.87
N HIS A 398 14.91 15.74 0.32
CA HIS A 398 16.15 15.95 1.06
C HIS A 398 16.25 17.41 1.55
N PRO A 399 16.28 17.69 2.87
CA PRO A 399 16.09 19.04 3.41
C PRO A 399 17.19 20.03 3.01
N LYS A 400 18.42 19.55 2.73
CA LYS A 400 19.53 20.39 2.25
C LYS A 400 19.57 20.58 0.73
N LEU A 401 19.09 19.61 -0.05
CA LEU A 401 19.24 19.59 -1.52
C LEU A 401 17.96 19.99 -2.25
N GLY A 402 16.80 19.96 -1.58
CA GLY A 402 15.50 20.29 -2.15
C GLY A 402 14.98 19.29 -3.19
N LYS A 403 15.66 18.16 -3.39
CA LYS A 403 15.28 17.10 -4.35
C LYS A 403 14.72 15.89 -3.63
N SER A 404 13.78 15.17 -4.26
CA SER A 404 13.28 13.91 -3.73
C SER A 404 14.32 12.79 -3.85
N ILE A 405 14.22 11.75 -3.03
CA ILE A 405 15.05 10.54 -3.14
C ILE A 405 14.97 9.96 -4.56
N ARG A 406 13.76 9.91 -5.15
CA ARG A 406 13.57 9.44 -6.53
C ARG A 406 14.35 10.28 -7.54
N GLN A 407 14.34 11.60 -7.40
CA GLN A 407 15.09 12.51 -8.29
C GLN A 407 16.60 12.29 -8.14
N LEU A 408 17.10 12.25 -6.91
CA LEU A 408 18.53 12.00 -6.63
C LEU A 408 18.98 10.64 -7.18
N PHE A 409 18.17 9.61 -7.00
CA PHE A 409 18.45 8.26 -7.52
C PHE A 409 18.46 8.23 -9.06
N THR A 410 17.52 8.93 -9.71
CA THR A 410 17.46 9.00 -11.18
C THR A 410 18.66 9.75 -11.73
N GLU A 411 19.05 10.88 -11.13
CA GLU A 411 20.24 11.66 -11.53
C GLU A 411 21.51 10.80 -11.41
N LEU A 412 21.71 10.14 -10.27
CA LEU A 412 22.88 9.27 -10.07
C LEU A 412 22.91 8.11 -11.08
N SER A 413 21.76 7.49 -11.35
CA SER A 413 21.66 6.37 -12.30
C SER A 413 21.99 6.80 -13.73
N CYS A 414 21.69 8.04 -14.12
CA CYS A 414 22.04 8.59 -15.43
C CYS A 414 23.53 8.95 -15.56
N GLU A 415 24.19 9.27 -14.45
CA GLU A 415 25.61 9.65 -14.41
C GLU A 415 26.56 8.45 -14.30
N GLN A 416 26.06 7.28 -13.91
CA GLN A 416 26.88 6.09 -13.74
C GLN A 416 27.45 5.58 -15.06
N PRO A 417 28.75 5.25 -15.13
CA PRO A 417 29.35 4.59 -16.30
C PRO A 417 28.65 3.26 -16.59
N ALA A 418 28.52 2.93 -17.88
CA ALA A 418 27.93 1.67 -18.34
C ALA A 418 28.65 0.42 -17.77
N ASP A 419 29.93 0.56 -17.42
CA ASP A 419 30.78 -0.51 -16.88
C ASP A 419 30.74 -0.63 -15.34
N SER A 420 29.86 0.12 -14.66
CA SER A 420 29.70 0.01 -13.22
C SER A 420 29.16 -1.38 -12.82
N ALA A 421 29.76 -1.97 -11.79
CA ALA A 421 29.39 -3.31 -11.35
C ALA A 421 27.92 -3.31 -10.86
N PRO A 422 27.03 -4.12 -11.46
CA PRO A 422 25.60 -4.04 -11.17
C PRO A 422 25.28 -4.51 -9.75
N MET A 423 24.39 -3.79 -9.08
CA MET A 423 23.78 -4.25 -7.83
C MET A 423 22.80 -5.39 -8.12
N CYS A 424 22.75 -6.38 -7.22
CA CYS A 424 21.77 -7.47 -7.31
C CYS A 424 20.95 -7.53 -6.03
N LYS A 425 19.62 -7.70 -6.15
CA LYS A 425 18.80 -8.02 -4.98
C LYS A 425 19.21 -9.39 -4.46
N VAL A 426 19.20 -9.55 -3.14
CA VAL A 426 19.53 -10.81 -2.49
C VAL A 426 18.49 -11.19 -1.46
N MET A 427 18.22 -12.49 -1.36
CA MET A 427 17.28 -13.08 -0.42
C MET A 427 17.97 -14.22 0.35
N PRO A 428 18.34 -14.00 1.63
CA PRO A 428 18.95 -15.03 2.45
C PRO A 428 17.91 -16.04 2.95
N PHE A 429 18.29 -17.32 2.96
CA PHE A 429 17.54 -18.42 3.54
C PHE A 429 18.21 -18.87 4.84
N PRO A 430 17.50 -18.88 5.97
CA PRO A 430 18.09 -19.28 7.24
C PRO A 430 18.27 -20.79 7.34
N ARG A 431 19.27 -21.23 8.10
CA ARG A 431 19.52 -22.64 8.42
C ARG A 431 18.66 -23.05 9.61
N TYR A 432 17.83 -24.07 9.40
CA TYR A 432 17.05 -24.75 10.43
C TYR A 432 17.22 -26.28 10.32
N PRO A 433 17.06 -27.02 11.44
CA PRO A 433 16.89 -26.52 12.81
C PRO A 433 18.13 -25.75 13.29
N ILE A 434 17.94 -24.81 14.22
CA ILE A 434 19.07 -24.08 14.81
C ILE A 434 19.90 -25.10 15.59
N SER A 435 21.17 -25.29 15.19
CA SER A 435 22.08 -26.15 15.95
C SER A 435 22.24 -25.62 17.37
N ALA A 436 22.29 -26.51 18.37
CA ALA A 436 22.56 -26.10 19.74
C ALA A 436 23.84 -25.23 19.79
N PRO A 437 23.86 -24.14 20.57
CA PRO A 437 25.01 -23.25 20.61
C PRO A 437 26.25 -24.05 21.00
N SER A 438 27.28 -24.01 20.16
CA SER A 438 28.61 -24.51 20.57
C SER A 438 29.07 -23.71 21.79
N GLU A 439 29.69 -24.39 22.77
CA GLU A 439 30.23 -23.79 24.01
C GLU A 439 31.20 -22.62 23.75
N SER A 440 31.65 -22.42 22.50
CA SER A 440 32.53 -21.37 22.05
C SER A 440 31.87 -20.03 21.66
N GLN A 441 30.55 -19.85 21.75
CA GLN A 441 29.95 -18.52 21.57
C GLN A 441 29.94 -17.73 22.88
N PRO A 442 30.71 -16.63 23.03
CA PRO A 442 30.76 -15.86 24.26
C PRO A 442 29.51 -14.98 24.33
N PHE A 443 28.42 -15.52 24.87
CA PHE A 443 27.22 -14.74 25.16
C PHE A 443 27.52 -13.73 26.27
N SER A 444 27.43 -12.45 25.93
CA SER A 444 27.32 -11.39 26.93
C SER A 444 25.97 -11.53 27.66
N PRO A 445 25.90 -11.37 28.99
CA PRO A 445 24.67 -11.46 29.77
C PRO A 445 23.59 -10.44 29.34
N THR A 446 23.91 -9.49 28.45
CA THR A 446 22.99 -8.51 27.85
C THR A 446 22.17 -9.02 26.66
N LEU A 447 22.44 -10.22 26.12
CA LEU A 447 21.78 -10.77 24.92
C LEU A 447 20.65 -11.77 25.21
N SER A 448 20.39 -12.11 26.47
CA SER A 448 19.45 -13.19 26.84
C SER A 448 17.99 -12.97 26.40
N ASN A 449 17.60 -11.73 26.08
CA ASN A 449 16.23 -11.36 25.71
C ASN A 449 16.05 -11.12 24.20
N ILE A 450 17.09 -11.31 23.38
CA ILE A 450 17.01 -11.13 21.92
C ILE A 450 16.80 -12.49 21.27
N PRO A 451 15.77 -12.67 20.42
CA PRO A 451 15.56 -13.92 19.72
C PRO A 451 16.80 -14.33 18.91
N THR A 452 17.17 -15.61 18.95
CA THR A 452 18.32 -16.16 18.24
C THR A 452 18.21 -15.94 16.74
N VAL A 453 19.26 -15.41 16.11
CA VAL A 453 19.35 -15.27 14.65
C VAL A 453 19.94 -16.56 14.07
N PRO A 454 19.22 -17.30 13.21
CA PRO A 454 19.78 -18.45 12.54
C PRO A 454 20.90 -18.03 11.59
N SER A 455 21.94 -18.85 11.46
CA SER A 455 22.96 -18.67 10.42
C SER A 455 22.33 -18.83 9.03
N THR A 456 22.85 -18.16 8.03
CA THR A 456 22.44 -18.30 6.64
C THR A 456 22.82 -19.67 6.08
N ALA A 457 21.85 -20.40 5.53
CA ALA A 457 22.11 -21.65 4.81
C ALA A 457 22.65 -21.36 3.40
N THR A 458 21.92 -20.52 2.66
CA THR A 458 22.27 -20.04 1.32
C THR A 458 21.48 -18.76 1.04
N TYR A 459 21.65 -18.16 -0.13
CA TYR A 459 20.88 -16.99 -0.55
C TYR A 459 20.69 -16.98 -2.06
N TRP A 460 19.57 -16.42 -2.50
CA TRP A 460 19.29 -16.21 -3.92
C TRP A 460 19.67 -14.80 -4.35
N LYS A 461 20.02 -14.67 -5.63
CA LYS A 461 20.28 -13.39 -6.30
C LYS A 461 19.24 -13.13 -7.37
N PHE A 462 18.80 -11.88 -7.47
CA PHE A 462 17.88 -11.39 -8.51
C PHE A 462 18.52 -10.14 -9.16
N PRO A 463 19.07 -10.28 -10.38
CA PRO A 463 19.66 -9.17 -11.12
C PRO A 463 18.62 -8.09 -11.45
N LEU A 464 19.06 -6.83 -11.47
CA LEU A 464 18.18 -5.67 -11.66
C LEU A 464 18.01 -5.24 -13.13
N SER A 465 18.93 -5.63 -14.01
CA SER A 465 19.03 -5.12 -15.39
C SER A 465 19.04 -6.24 -16.44
N SER A 466 18.46 -5.94 -17.61
CA SER A 466 18.58 -6.71 -18.85
C SER A 466 19.98 -6.71 -19.46
N THR A 467 20.90 -5.88 -18.94
CA THR A 467 22.33 -5.86 -19.32
C THR A 467 23.16 -6.87 -18.55
N THR A 468 22.57 -7.59 -17.59
CA THR A 468 23.25 -8.67 -16.87
C THR A 468 23.58 -9.80 -17.85
N PRO A 469 24.80 -10.35 -17.87
CA PRO A 469 25.13 -11.51 -18.70
C PRO A 469 24.13 -12.65 -18.47
N ILE A 470 23.74 -13.36 -19.54
CA ILE A 470 22.77 -14.47 -19.51
C ILE A 470 23.10 -15.48 -18.40
N ALA A 471 24.39 -15.74 -18.20
CA ALA A 471 24.91 -16.70 -17.22
C ALA A 471 24.52 -16.36 -15.76
N ASP A 472 24.21 -15.11 -15.45
CA ASP A 472 23.91 -14.64 -14.10
C ASP A 472 22.39 -14.49 -13.84
N GLN A 473 21.53 -14.64 -14.86
CA GLN A 473 20.07 -14.61 -14.72
C GLN A 473 19.49 -16.02 -14.55
N LYS A 474 19.51 -16.52 -13.31
CA LYS A 474 18.93 -17.83 -12.95
C LYS A 474 17.43 -17.72 -12.64
N VAL A 475 16.63 -18.58 -13.28
CA VAL A 475 15.25 -18.87 -12.87
C VAL A 475 15.29 -20.08 -11.95
N TYR A 476 14.82 -19.91 -10.71
CA TYR A 476 14.86 -20.99 -9.71
C TYR A 476 13.69 -21.96 -9.92
N ILE A 477 13.95 -23.25 -9.72
CA ILE A 477 12.93 -24.31 -9.89
C ILE A 477 12.43 -24.75 -8.52
N MET A 478 11.13 -24.62 -8.29
CA MET A 478 10.44 -25.15 -7.12
C MET A 478 9.71 -26.45 -7.46
N GLY A 479 10.21 -27.57 -6.94
CA GLY A 479 9.57 -28.88 -7.09
C GLY A 479 8.43 -29.06 -6.11
N THR A 480 7.25 -29.48 -6.58
CA THR A 480 6.05 -29.67 -5.75
C THR A 480 6.05 -31.07 -5.13
N LEU A 481 5.96 -31.18 -3.81
CA LEU A 481 5.82 -32.45 -3.09
C LEU A 481 4.54 -32.43 -2.25
N ASN A 482 3.51 -33.14 -2.72
CA ASN A 482 2.26 -33.28 -1.98
C ASN A 482 2.38 -34.45 -1.00
N ALA A 483 2.42 -34.15 0.30
CA ALA A 483 2.42 -35.13 1.40
C ALA A 483 0.97 -35.44 1.85
N THR A 484 0.06 -35.63 0.90
CA THR A 484 -1.36 -35.96 1.16
C THR A 484 -1.66 -37.41 0.76
N PRO A 485 -2.48 -38.15 1.54
CA PRO A 485 -2.94 -39.48 1.13
C PRO A 485 -3.74 -39.45 -0.18
N ASP A 486 -4.50 -38.37 -0.39
CA ASP A 486 -5.33 -38.14 -1.56
C ASP A 486 -4.56 -37.33 -2.61
N SER A 487 -4.28 -37.91 -3.78
CA SER A 487 -3.63 -37.17 -4.86
C SER A 487 -4.18 -37.58 -6.24
N PHE A 488 -4.65 -36.61 -7.03
CA PHE A 488 -5.10 -36.83 -8.42
C PHE A 488 -4.17 -36.17 -9.44
N SER A 489 -2.86 -36.17 -9.19
CA SER A 489 -1.86 -35.87 -10.23
C SER A 489 -0.60 -36.71 -10.02
N ASP A 490 -0.34 -37.08 -8.76
CA ASP A 490 0.74 -37.99 -8.36
C ASP A 490 0.16 -39.23 -7.65
N GLY A 491 -0.98 -39.76 -8.11
CA GLY A 491 -1.71 -40.93 -7.56
C GLY A 491 -1.03 -41.69 -6.41
N SER A 492 -1.33 -41.35 -5.15
CA SER A 492 -0.82 -41.96 -3.93
C SER A 492 0.70 -42.23 -3.87
N LEU A 493 1.52 -41.55 -4.69
CA LEU A 493 2.92 -41.90 -4.92
C LEU A 493 3.83 -41.43 -3.79
N HIS A 494 3.48 -40.37 -3.04
CA HIS A 494 4.36 -39.75 -2.02
C HIS A 494 3.76 -39.74 -0.61
N ASN A 495 2.89 -40.70 -0.32
CA ASN A 495 2.08 -40.75 0.90
C ASN A 495 2.85 -41.24 2.12
N THR A 496 4.08 -41.72 1.92
CA THR A 496 4.97 -42.18 2.98
C THR A 496 6.23 -41.34 2.99
N VAL A 497 6.86 -41.28 4.14
CA VAL A 497 8.13 -40.58 4.32
C VAL A 497 9.20 -41.08 3.32
N ASP A 498 9.24 -42.38 3.04
CA ASP A 498 10.21 -43.00 2.12
C ASP A 498 9.99 -42.54 0.67
N THR A 499 8.74 -42.48 0.23
CA THR A 499 8.44 -42.09 -1.15
C THR A 499 8.58 -40.58 -1.35
N ALA A 500 8.30 -39.78 -0.32
CA ALA A 500 8.62 -38.37 -0.28
C ALA A 500 10.12 -38.11 -0.40
N LEU A 501 10.95 -38.84 0.36
CA LEU A 501 12.41 -38.76 0.27
C LEU A 501 12.94 -39.18 -1.11
N ALA A 502 12.39 -40.25 -1.68
CA ALA A 502 12.75 -40.71 -3.02
C ALA A 502 12.45 -39.65 -4.09
N TYR A 503 11.27 -39.01 -4.01
CA TYR A 503 10.94 -37.87 -4.87
C TYR A 503 11.93 -36.72 -4.69
N THR A 504 12.19 -36.29 -3.46
CA THR A 504 13.12 -35.19 -3.19
C THR A 504 14.50 -35.44 -3.79
N ARG A 505 15.05 -36.65 -3.64
CA ARG A 505 16.32 -37.04 -4.27
C ARG A 505 16.27 -36.93 -5.79
N SER A 506 15.18 -37.40 -6.42
CA SER A 506 14.97 -37.31 -7.86
C SER A 506 14.85 -35.85 -8.33
N ALA A 507 14.01 -35.06 -7.68
CA ALA A 507 13.79 -33.65 -7.98
C ALA A 507 15.09 -32.83 -7.86
N VAL A 508 15.86 -33.03 -6.79
CA VAL A 508 17.18 -32.39 -6.61
C VAL A 508 18.16 -32.79 -7.72
N ALA A 509 18.23 -34.09 -8.05
CA ALA A 509 19.09 -34.57 -9.14
C ALA A 509 18.69 -33.97 -10.50
N ASN A 510 17.41 -33.68 -10.71
CA ASN A 510 16.87 -33.06 -11.92
C ASN A 510 16.98 -31.53 -11.93
N GLY A 511 17.47 -30.92 -10.83
CA GLY A 511 17.78 -29.50 -10.75
C GLY A 511 16.75 -28.64 -10.02
N ALA A 512 15.91 -29.21 -9.15
CA ALA A 512 15.10 -28.42 -8.22
C ALA A 512 16.00 -27.65 -7.24
N ASP A 513 15.77 -26.34 -7.12
CA ASP A 513 16.47 -25.46 -6.18
C ASP A 513 15.81 -25.45 -4.80
N VAL A 514 14.51 -25.71 -4.76
CA VAL A 514 13.69 -25.79 -3.53
C VAL A 514 12.60 -26.85 -3.71
N ILE A 515 12.27 -27.56 -2.64
CA ILE A 515 11.13 -28.48 -2.61
C ILE A 515 10.02 -27.87 -1.76
N ASP A 516 8.82 -27.75 -2.32
CA ASP A 516 7.64 -27.19 -1.68
C ASP A 516 6.73 -28.32 -1.17
N ILE A 517 6.65 -28.46 0.15
CA ILE A 517 6.02 -29.58 0.84
C ILE A 517 4.64 -29.15 1.31
N GLY A 518 3.58 -29.74 0.75
CA GLY A 518 2.19 -29.44 1.11
C GLY A 518 1.52 -30.63 1.81
N GLY A 519 0.99 -30.42 3.02
CA GLY A 519 0.19 -31.42 3.76
C GLY A 519 -1.33 -31.24 3.62
N TYR A 520 -1.75 -30.13 3.00
CA TYR A 520 -3.14 -29.73 2.81
C TYR A 520 -3.42 -29.53 1.31
N SER A 521 -4.45 -30.20 0.79
CA SER A 521 -4.85 -30.03 -0.60
C SER A 521 -5.77 -28.82 -0.74
N THR A 522 -5.34 -27.78 -1.46
CA THR A 522 -6.17 -26.61 -1.78
C THR A 522 -7.06 -26.83 -3.01
N ARG A 523 -7.34 -28.10 -3.36
CA ARG A 523 -8.12 -28.46 -4.56
C ARG A 523 -9.63 -28.37 -4.28
N PRO A 524 -10.45 -28.13 -5.32
CA PRO A 524 -11.91 -28.18 -5.20
C PRO A 524 -12.37 -29.52 -4.62
N GLY A 525 -13.12 -29.49 -3.53
CA GLY A 525 -13.71 -30.69 -2.91
C GLY A 525 -12.74 -31.55 -2.10
N ALA A 526 -11.55 -31.05 -1.75
CA ALA A 526 -10.67 -31.72 -0.81
C ALA A 526 -11.31 -31.82 0.59
N GLU A 527 -11.11 -32.95 1.27
CA GLU A 527 -11.57 -33.11 2.65
C GLU A 527 -10.85 -32.14 3.59
N TYR A 528 -11.56 -31.72 4.64
CA TYR A 528 -10.97 -30.87 5.67
C TYR A 528 -9.88 -31.64 6.41
N VAL A 529 -8.67 -31.07 6.43
CA VAL A 529 -7.54 -31.56 7.23
C VAL A 529 -7.37 -30.63 8.45
N SER A 530 -7.25 -31.21 9.64
CA SER A 530 -7.00 -30.44 10.87
C SER A 530 -5.58 -29.86 10.91
N PRO A 531 -5.30 -28.79 11.68
CA PRO A 531 -3.93 -28.29 11.83
C PRO A 531 -2.94 -29.36 12.32
N GLU A 532 -3.39 -30.20 13.27
CA GLU A 532 -2.59 -31.27 13.86
C GLU A 532 -2.25 -32.35 12.82
N GLU A 533 -3.23 -32.71 11.99
CA GLU A 533 -3.04 -33.67 10.92
C GLU A 533 -2.12 -33.13 9.82
N GLU A 534 -2.32 -31.90 9.37
CA GLU A 534 -1.45 -31.23 8.39
C GLU A 534 0.00 -31.20 8.91
N ARG A 535 0.20 -30.83 10.17
CA ARG A 535 1.52 -30.87 10.84
C ARG A 535 2.11 -32.28 10.86
N SER A 536 1.32 -33.30 11.18
CA SER A 536 1.77 -34.70 11.23
C SER A 536 2.17 -35.25 9.86
N ARG A 537 1.66 -34.66 8.77
CA ARG A 537 2.03 -35.00 7.39
C ARG A 537 3.34 -34.34 6.97
N VAL A 538 3.53 -33.05 7.28
CA VAL A 538 4.68 -32.27 6.75
C VAL A 538 5.95 -32.40 7.60
N VAL A 539 5.85 -32.38 8.92
CA VAL A 539 7.03 -32.33 9.81
C VAL A 539 7.93 -33.56 9.66
N PRO A 540 7.41 -34.80 9.67
CA PRO A 540 8.27 -35.99 9.53
C PRO A 540 8.98 -36.07 8.17
N VAL A 541 8.35 -35.56 7.11
CA VAL A 541 8.96 -35.48 5.77
C VAL A 541 10.15 -34.51 5.78
N ILE A 542 9.98 -33.34 6.38
CA ILE A 542 11.05 -32.34 6.53
C ILE A 542 12.22 -32.91 7.33
N GLU A 543 11.96 -33.51 8.49
CA GLU A 543 13.00 -34.10 9.35
C GLU A 543 13.76 -35.21 8.62
N THR A 544 13.06 -36.05 7.86
CA THR A 544 13.68 -37.14 7.12
C THR A 544 14.56 -36.63 5.97
N ILE A 545 14.14 -35.60 5.25
CA ILE A 545 14.97 -34.96 4.23
C ILE A 545 16.22 -34.34 4.85
N ARG A 546 16.09 -33.69 6.02
CA ARG A 546 17.23 -33.09 6.74
C ARG A 546 18.23 -34.12 7.26
N ASN A 547 17.78 -35.33 7.56
CA ASN A 547 18.63 -36.44 7.97
C ASN A 547 19.27 -37.20 6.78
N ASP A 548 18.90 -36.88 5.54
CA ASP A 548 19.47 -37.55 4.37
C ASP A 548 20.68 -36.82 3.80
N ALA A 549 21.86 -37.43 3.86
CA ALA A 549 23.12 -36.80 3.45
C ALA A 549 23.16 -36.31 1.99
N LYS A 550 22.29 -36.82 1.09
CA LYS A 550 22.27 -36.41 -0.33
C LYS A 550 21.47 -35.15 -0.58
N VAL A 551 20.51 -34.84 0.29
CA VAL A 551 19.54 -33.75 0.09
C VAL A 551 19.37 -32.86 1.31
N ALA A 552 20.13 -33.08 2.39
CA ALA A 552 20.05 -32.31 3.63
C ALA A 552 20.22 -30.79 3.43
N ASP A 553 20.98 -30.37 2.41
CA ASP A 553 21.25 -28.96 2.10
C ASP A 553 20.24 -28.32 1.13
N VAL A 554 19.29 -29.09 0.57
CA VAL A 554 18.27 -28.52 -0.33
C VAL A 554 17.38 -27.53 0.44
N LEU A 555 16.98 -26.43 -0.20
CA LEU A 555 15.98 -25.55 0.37
C LEU A 555 14.63 -26.27 0.45
N LEU A 556 13.94 -26.10 1.57
CA LEU A 556 12.59 -26.63 1.78
C LEU A 556 11.63 -25.48 2.03
N SER A 557 10.53 -25.46 1.28
CA SER A 557 9.37 -24.62 1.49
C SER A 557 8.24 -25.45 2.10
N VAL A 558 7.46 -24.87 2.99
CA VAL A 558 6.21 -25.47 3.47
C VAL A 558 5.02 -24.72 2.86
N ASP A 559 4.18 -25.44 2.12
CA ASP A 559 2.93 -24.93 1.54
C ASP A 559 1.82 -25.02 2.60
N THR A 560 1.65 -23.94 3.35
CA THR A 560 0.66 -23.85 4.42
C THR A 560 0.23 -22.40 4.67
N PHE A 561 -1.04 -22.24 5.01
CA PHE A 561 -1.61 -20.98 5.49
C PHE A 561 -1.80 -20.98 7.01
N ARG A 562 -1.29 -21.98 7.75
CA ARG A 562 -1.52 -22.10 9.20
C ARG A 562 -0.26 -21.76 9.99
N ALA A 563 -0.37 -20.80 10.90
CA ALA A 563 0.76 -20.30 11.70
C ALA A 563 1.46 -21.41 12.51
N ASP A 564 0.70 -22.31 13.12
CA ASP A 564 1.28 -23.39 13.94
C ASP A 564 1.98 -24.47 13.10
N VAL A 565 1.45 -24.75 11.90
CA VAL A 565 2.08 -25.67 10.93
C VAL A 565 3.34 -25.05 10.36
N ALA A 566 3.28 -23.77 9.94
CA ALA A 566 4.43 -23.03 9.43
C ALA A 566 5.56 -22.96 10.45
N SER A 567 5.23 -22.62 11.70
CA SER A 567 6.20 -22.57 12.80
C SER A 567 6.84 -23.94 13.04
N ALA A 568 6.04 -25.01 13.15
CA ALA A 568 6.55 -26.36 13.37
C ALA A 568 7.43 -26.86 12.20
N ALA A 569 7.03 -26.59 10.96
CA ALA A 569 7.77 -26.98 9.77
C ALA A 569 9.12 -26.27 9.66
N VAL A 570 9.17 -24.95 9.92
CA VAL A 570 10.44 -24.20 9.94
C VAL A 570 11.35 -24.70 11.06
N LEU A 571 10.82 -24.89 12.27
CA LEU A 571 11.61 -25.44 13.38
C LEU A 571 12.15 -26.84 13.09
N ALA A 572 11.43 -27.66 12.31
CA ALA A 572 11.88 -28.97 11.85
C ALA A 572 12.95 -28.89 10.74
N GLY A 573 13.08 -27.76 10.04
CA GLY A 573 14.11 -27.53 9.04
C GLY A 573 13.66 -26.85 7.74
N ALA A 574 12.40 -26.48 7.59
CA ALA A 574 11.98 -25.68 6.43
C ALA A 574 12.65 -24.29 6.44
N ASN A 575 12.96 -23.76 5.26
CA ASN A 575 13.64 -22.48 5.07
C ASN A 575 12.70 -21.38 4.57
N CYS A 576 11.50 -21.73 4.09
CA CYS A 576 10.55 -20.80 3.48
C CYS A 576 9.10 -21.21 3.79
N ILE A 577 8.20 -20.23 3.88
CA ILE A 577 6.75 -20.45 4.00
C ILE A 577 6.08 -20.02 2.70
N ASN A 578 5.35 -20.92 2.05
CA ASN A 578 4.52 -20.61 0.90
C ASN A 578 3.06 -20.53 1.32
N ASP A 579 2.47 -19.33 1.32
CA ASP A 579 1.09 -19.10 1.75
C ASP A 579 0.22 -18.64 0.57
N VAL A 580 -0.68 -19.54 0.17
CA VAL A 580 -1.67 -19.36 -0.90
C VAL A 580 -2.70 -18.22 -0.66
N TYR A 581 -2.79 -17.69 0.55
CA TYR A 581 -3.72 -16.61 0.93
C TYR A 581 -3.02 -15.31 1.33
N ALA A 582 -1.69 -15.24 1.22
CA ALA A 582 -0.91 -14.08 1.66
C ALA A 582 -1.27 -13.67 3.10
N PHE A 583 -1.25 -14.64 4.01
CA PHE A 583 -1.55 -14.54 5.43
C PHE A 583 -2.99 -14.20 5.81
N THR A 584 -3.92 -13.95 4.88
CA THR A 584 -5.30 -13.60 5.26
C THR A 584 -6.17 -14.80 5.59
N GLY A 585 -5.69 -16.01 5.30
CA GLY A 585 -6.46 -17.24 5.40
C GLY A 585 -7.53 -17.37 4.30
N PRO A 586 -8.30 -18.48 4.30
CA PRO A 586 -9.23 -18.83 3.23
C PRO A 586 -10.52 -18.02 3.23
N GLU A 587 -10.83 -17.26 4.28
CA GLU A 587 -12.07 -16.48 4.38
C GLU A 587 -12.10 -15.34 3.35
N TYR A 588 -13.21 -15.24 2.62
CA TYR A 588 -13.47 -14.14 1.70
C TYR A 588 -14.98 -13.82 1.63
N PRO A 589 -15.38 -12.54 1.78
CA PRO A 589 -14.54 -11.38 2.00
C PRO A 589 -13.83 -11.36 3.36
N LEU A 590 -12.83 -10.47 3.53
CA LEU A 590 -12.01 -10.41 4.73
C LEU A 590 -12.84 -10.05 5.98
N THR A 591 -12.51 -10.68 7.09
CA THR A 591 -13.16 -10.49 8.39
C THR A 591 -12.13 -10.04 9.45
N PRO A 592 -12.57 -9.61 10.64
CA PRO A 592 -11.65 -9.42 11.77
C PRO A 592 -10.84 -10.67 12.13
N ALA A 593 -11.36 -11.88 11.85
CA ALA A 593 -10.63 -13.13 12.04
C ALA A 593 -9.50 -13.27 11.01
N SER A 594 -9.72 -12.85 9.75
CA SER A 594 -8.67 -12.76 8.72
C SER A 594 -7.52 -11.84 9.17
N ALA A 595 -7.82 -10.68 9.75
CA ALA A 595 -6.81 -9.76 10.26
C ALA A 595 -6.02 -10.34 11.46
N ALA A 596 -6.71 -11.01 12.39
CA ALA A 596 -6.05 -11.68 13.51
C ALA A 596 -5.15 -12.84 13.04
N HIS A 597 -5.60 -13.58 12.03
CA HIS A 597 -4.81 -14.65 11.39
C HIS A 597 -3.58 -14.09 10.67
N PHE A 598 -3.75 -12.99 9.94
CA PHE A 598 -2.67 -12.25 9.28
C PHE A 598 -1.56 -11.86 10.25
N LEU A 599 -1.92 -11.28 11.39
CA LEU A 599 -0.95 -10.90 12.41
C LEU A 599 -0.18 -12.11 12.99
N ARG A 600 -0.82 -13.27 13.15
CA ARG A 600 -0.15 -14.49 13.62
C ARG A 600 0.86 -15.02 12.61
N MET A 601 0.47 -15.16 11.35
CA MET A 601 1.36 -15.60 10.28
C MET A 601 2.55 -14.62 10.11
N ARG A 602 2.26 -13.30 10.10
CA ARG A 602 3.29 -12.25 10.05
C ARG A 602 4.28 -12.37 11.19
N ALA A 603 3.81 -12.61 12.42
CA ALA A 603 4.67 -12.78 13.59
C ALA A 603 5.57 -14.03 13.48
N VAL A 604 5.03 -15.16 13.02
CA VAL A 604 5.81 -16.39 12.82
C VAL A 604 6.94 -16.15 11.81
N ALA A 605 6.61 -15.64 10.62
CA ALA A 605 7.59 -15.37 9.57
C ALA A 605 8.65 -14.33 10.03
N ARG A 606 8.22 -13.28 10.75
CA ARG A 606 9.11 -12.25 11.30
C ARG A 606 10.11 -12.83 12.30
N ASN A 607 9.62 -13.59 13.28
CA ASN A 607 10.42 -14.09 14.39
C ASN A 607 11.43 -15.16 13.92
N LEU A 608 11.02 -15.99 12.97
CA LEU A 608 11.87 -17.02 12.40
C LEU A 608 12.82 -16.50 11.30
N ALA A 609 12.64 -15.25 10.86
CA ALA A 609 13.42 -14.60 9.80
C ALA A 609 13.50 -15.44 8.50
N VAL A 610 12.39 -16.07 8.13
CA VAL A 610 12.28 -16.92 6.94
C VAL A 610 11.68 -16.16 5.75
N PRO A 611 12.16 -16.40 4.52
CA PRO A 611 11.46 -16.00 3.31
C PRO A 611 10.02 -16.53 3.25
N VAL A 612 9.13 -15.73 2.64
CA VAL A 612 7.74 -16.08 2.43
C VAL A 612 7.31 -15.83 1.00
N VAL A 613 6.48 -16.73 0.46
CA VAL A 613 5.74 -16.52 -0.78
C VAL A 613 4.34 -16.09 -0.41
N LEU A 614 3.95 -14.88 -0.82
CA LEU A 614 2.62 -14.34 -0.61
C LEU A 614 1.85 -14.43 -1.93
N MET A 615 0.89 -15.35 -2.00
CA MET A 615 0.09 -15.57 -3.20
C MET A 615 -1.25 -14.85 -3.14
N HIS A 616 -1.70 -14.36 -4.30
CA HIS A 616 -3.05 -13.85 -4.46
C HIS A 616 -4.07 -14.99 -4.63
N SER A 617 -5.03 -15.06 -3.70
CA SER A 617 -6.24 -15.87 -3.80
C SER A 617 -7.44 -15.17 -3.16
N ARG A 618 -8.65 -15.53 -3.60
CA ARG A 618 -9.93 -15.06 -3.05
C ARG A 618 -10.83 -16.25 -2.73
N GLY A 619 -11.01 -16.53 -1.45
CA GLY A 619 -11.88 -17.61 -0.99
C GLY A 619 -11.42 -18.97 -1.48
N GLU A 620 -12.40 -19.83 -1.77
CA GLU A 620 -12.17 -21.14 -2.40
C GLU A 620 -11.40 -21.02 -3.73
N ALA A 621 -10.27 -21.72 -3.81
CA ALA A 621 -9.35 -21.73 -4.96
C ALA A 621 -10.05 -22.09 -6.29
N SER A 622 -11.01 -23.01 -6.24
CA SER A 622 -11.83 -23.52 -7.34
C SER A 622 -12.67 -22.48 -8.05
N ALA A 623 -13.08 -21.45 -7.31
CA ALA A 623 -14.23 -20.66 -7.69
C ALA A 623 -13.77 -19.42 -8.44
N ASN A 624 -14.23 -19.26 -9.69
CA ASN A 624 -14.01 -18.02 -10.42
C ASN A 624 -14.58 -16.83 -9.64
N LYS A 625 -13.79 -15.78 -9.47
CA LYS A 625 -14.21 -14.55 -8.79
C LYS A 625 -14.27 -13.39 -9.77
N ASP A 626 -15.14 -12.45 -9.47
CA ASP A 626 -15.35 -11.27 -10.29
C ASP A 626 -14.33 -10.17 -9.97
N TYR A 627 -13.58 -9.72 -10.96
CA TYR A 627 -12.64 -8.61 -10.87
C TYR A 627 -13.12 -7.38 -11.65
N SER A 628 -14.37 -7.37 -12.15
CA SER A 628 -14.92 -6.31 -13.00
C SER A 628 -14.76 -4.90 -12.45
N THR A 629 -14.70 -4.75 -11.12
CA THR A 629 -14.44 -3.49 -10.41
C THR A 629 -13.07 -2.86 -10.70
N TYR A 630 -12.10 -3.65 -11.19
CA TYR A 630 -10.74 -3.22 -11.52
C TYR A 630 -10.53 -3.02 -13.02
N ALA A 631 -11.57 -3.22 -13.84
CA ALA A 631 -11.44 -3.07 -15.28
C ALA A 631 -11.15 -1.62 -15.67
N ASP A 632 -10.33 -1.44 -16.71
CA ASP A 632 -10.15 -0.13 -17.32
C ASP A 632 -11.46 0.35 -17.98
N ALA A 633 -11.45 1.58 -18.51
CA ALA A 633 -12.61 2.15 -19.21
C ALA A 633 -13.15 1.31 -20.38
N HIS A 634 -12.32 0.42 -20.94
CA HIS A 634 -12.63 -0.46 -22.05
C HIS A 634 -12.93 -1.89 -21.59
N GLY A 635 -13.03 -2.15 -20.28
CA GLY A 635 -13.32 -3.47 -19.73
C GLY A 635 -12.13 -4.44 -19.72
N ARG A 636 -10.89 -3.96 -19.91
CA ARG A 636 -9.68 -4.79 -20.00
C ARG A 636 -8.82 -4.67 -18.75
N GLY A 637 -7.93 -5.65 -18.54
CA GLY A 637 -6.90 -5.59 -17.51
C GLY A 637 -7.42 -5.81 -16.08
N ALA A 638 -8.69 -6.21 -15.93
CA ALA A 638 -9.38 -6.27 -14.65
C ALA A 638 -8.72 -7.27 -13.69
N VAL A 639 -8.29 -8.43 -14.19
CA VAL A 639 -7.68 -9.46 -13.36
C VAL A 639 -6.27 -9.06 -12.97
N LEU A 640 -5.47 -8.55 -13.91
CA LEU A 640 -4.12 -8.07 -13.63
C LEU A 640 -4.14 -6.95 -12.58
N GLU A 641 -4.99 -5.95 -12.77
CA GLU A 641 -5.10 -4.80 -11.88
C GLU A 641 -5.66 -5.18 -10.51
N GLY A 642 -6.70 -6.02 -10.47
CA GLY A 642 -7.25 -6.54 -9.21
C GLY A 642 -6.22 -7.31 -8.40
N VAL A 643 -5.46 -8.20 -9.05
CA VAL A 643 -4.36 -8.93 -8.39
C VAL A 643 -3.28 -7.97 -7.91
N ARG A 644 -2.90 -6.98 -8.73
CA ARG A 644 -1.87 -5.99 -8.38
C ARG A 644 -2.25 -5.17 -7.14
N VAL A 645 -3.49 -4.70 -7.08
CA VAL A 645 -3.99 -3.88 -5.95
C VAL A 645 -4.13 -4.74 -4.71
N GLU A 646 -4.88 -5.85 -4.77
CA GLU A 646 -5.18 -6.66 -3.58
C GLU A 646 -3.94 -7.34 -2.99
N LEU A 647 -3.09 -7.93 -3.83
CA LEU A 647 -1.83 -8.51 -3.35
C LEU A 647 -0.87 -7.42 -2.87
N GLY A 648 -0.84 -6.28 -3.56
CA GLY A 648 -0.05 -5.12 -3.17
C GLY A 648 -0.38 -4.63 -1.76
N GLU A 649 -1.67 -4.50 -1.44
CA GLU A 649 -2.13 -4.12 -0.09
C GLU A 649 -1.71 -5.13 0.98
N LYS A 650 -1.86 -6.44 0.71
CA LYS A 650 -1.46 -7.50 1.64
C LYS A 650 0.06 -7.51 1.88
N VAL A 651 0.86 -7.39 0.82
CA VAL A 651 2.32 -7.33 0.89
C VAL A 651 2.77 -6.08 1.65
N ASP A 652 2.18 -4.91 1.37
CA ASP A 652 2.53 -3.66 2.07
C ASP A 652 2.21 -3.76 3.56
N ALA A 653 1.06 -4.33 3.93
CA ALA A 653 0.68 -4.58 5.33
C ALA A 653 1.57 -5.65 6.02
N ALA A 654 2.14 -6.57 5.26
CA ALA A 654 3.04 -7.60 5.78
C ALA A 654 4.41 -7.00 6.12
N VAL A 655 4.90 -6.04 5.32
CA VAL A 655 6.22 -5.41 5.47
C VAL A 655 6.20 -4.19 6.38
N LYS A 656 5.15 -3.36 6.31
CA LYS A 656 5.12 -2.07 7.02
C LYS A 656 4.53 -2.16 8.43
N GLY A 657 4.90 -1.14 9.21
CA GLY A 657 4.51 -0.93 10.58
C GLY A 657 5.36 -1.75 11.56
N PRO A 658 5.24 -1.48 12.87
CA PRO A 658 5.97 -2.22 13.89
C PRO A 658 5.72 -3.74 13.79
N GLY A 659 6.80 -4.52 13.84
CA GLY A 659 6.74 -5.98 13.70
C GLY A 659 6.44 -6.47 12.28
N GLY A 660 6.61 -5.61 11.26
CA GLY A 660 6.52 -5.98 9.85
C GLY A 660 7.71 -6.84 9.39
N LEU A 661 7.49 -7.64 8.34
CA LEU A 661 8.50 -8.46 7.68
C LEU A 661 9.60 -7.60 7.06
N ARG A 662 10.76 -8.23 6.87
CA ARG A 662 11.80 -7.64 6.02
C ARG A 662 11.38 -7.74 4.56
N ARG A 663 11.44 -6.64 3.81
CA ARG A 663 11.03 -6.59 2.40
C ARG A 663 11.81 -7.59 1.54
N TRP A 664 13.09 -7.83 1.82
CA TRP A 664 13.92 -8.82 1.12
C TRP A 664 13.57 -10.28 1.39
N LEU A 665 12.65 -10.57 2.33
CA LEU A 665 12.17 -11.91 2.62
C LEU A 665 10.84 -12.22 1.92
N VAL A 666 10.34 -11.38 1.03
CA VAL A 666 9.04 -11.59 0.38
C VAL A 666 9.20 -11.89 -1.11
N LEU A 667 8.59 -13.00 -1.54
CA LEU A 667 8.24 -13.30 -2.93
C LEU A 667 6.74 -13.10 -3.11
N VAL A 668 6.33 -12.73 -4.31
CA VAL A 668 4.91 -12.53 -4.65
C VAL A 668 4.49 -13.53 -5.71
N ASP A 669 3.29 -14.11 -5.57
CA ASP A 669 2.72 -15.02 -6.55
C ASP A 669 1.34 -14.50 -7.03
N PRO A 670 1.13 -14.28 -8.34
CA PRO A 670 -0.17 -13.86 -8.88
C PRO A 670 -1.32 -14.86 -8.65
N GLY A 671 -1.02 -16.10 -8.26
CA GLY A 671 -1.96 -17.18 -8.04
C GLY A 671 -2.61 -17.66 -9.34
N ILE A 672 -1.79 -18.04 -10.33
CA ILE A 672 -2.31 -18.61 -11.59
C ILE A 672 -3.07 -19.91 -11.30
N GLY A 673 -4.31 -19.97 -11.80
CA GLY A 673 -5.25 -21.07 -11.58
C GLY A 673 -6.01 -20.99 -10.24
N PHE A 674 -5.90 -19.88 -9.50
CA PHE A 674 -6.64 -19.65 -8.26
C PHE A 674 -7.60 -18.48 -8.40
N SER A 675 -8.88 -18.72 -8.14
CA SER A 675 -9.93 -17.70 -8.08
C SER A 675 -10.10 -16.88 -9.37
N LYS A 676 -9.74 -17.43 -10.53
CA LYS A 676 -9.64 -16.75 -11.83
C LYS A 676 -10.18 -17.61 -12.97
N THR A 677 -10.89 -17.00 -13.91
CA THR A 677 -11.37 -17.64 -15.14
C THR A 677 -10.22 -18.07 -16.06
N VAL A 678 -10.49 -18.87 -17.09
CA VAL A 678 -9.47 -19.26 -18.09
C VAL A 678 -8.86 -18.01 -18.72
N GLU A 679 -9.70 -17.08 -19.14
CA GLU A 679 -9.32 -15.82 -19.77
C GLU A 679 -8.52 -14.94 -18.81
N GLY A 680 -8.90 -14.88 -17.53
CA GLY A 680 -8.15 -14.17 -16.49
C GLY A 680 -6.77 -14.78 -16.21
N ASN A 681 -6.64 -16.10 -16.26
CA ASN A 681 -5.34 -16.77 -16.13
C ASN A 681 -4.42 -16.48 -17.32
N ILE A 682 -4.97 -16.43 -18.54
CA ILE A 682 -4.23 -16.06 -19.75
C ILE A 682 -3.79 -14.60 -19.67
N GLU A 683 -4.68 -13.69 -19.28
CA GLU A 683 -4.38 -12.27 -19.10
C GLU A 683 -3.21 -12.08 -18.13
N LEU A 684 -3.29 -12.72 -16.96
CA LEU A 684 -2.31 -12.58 -15.89
C LEU A 684 -0.96 -13.20 -16.27
N LEU A 685 -0.96 -14.42 -16.83
CA LEU A 685 0.27 -15.07 -17.30
C LEU A 685 0.92 -14.27 -18.42
N GLY A 686 0.14 -13.79 -19.40
CA GLY A 686 0.62 -13.00 -20.53
C GLY A 686 1.11 -11.59 -20.17
N ASN A 687 0.93 -11.14 -18.93
CA ASN A 687 1.33 -9.81 -18.46
C ASN A 687 2.03 -9.82 -17.10
N ALA A 688 2.51 -10.97 -16.61
CA ALA A 688 3.02 -11.10 -15.24
C ALA A 688 4.17 -10.12 -14.93
N ALA A 689 5.03 -9.79 -15.89
CA ALA A 689 6.09 -8.78 -15.69
C ALA A 689 5.55 -7.42 -15.23
N ARG A 690 4.35 -7.04 -15.67
CA ARG A 690 3.70 -5.75 -15.31
C ARG A 690 3.22 -5.74 -13.87
N LEU A 691 3.03 -6.90 -13.24
CA LEU A 691 2.60 -7.00 -11.84
C LEU A 691 3.59 -6.34 -10.88
N THR A 692 4.89 -6.54 -11.12
CA THR A 692 5.98 -5.99 -10.29
C THR A 692 6.81 -4.92 -10.99
N ALA A 693 6.38 -4.42 -12.14
CA ALA A 693 7.02 -3.31 -12.82
C ALA A 693 6.72 -1.98 -12.11
N GLU A 694 7.69 -1.06 -12.13
CA GLU A 694 7.44 0.35 -11.79
C GLU A 694 6.55 0.98 -12.89
N PRO A 695 5.49 1.71 -12.53
CA PRO A 695 4.65 2.38 -13.50
C PRO A 695 5.39 3.58 -14.13
N LEU A 696 5.21 3.79 -15.44
CA LEU A 696 5.79 4.92 -16.17
C LEU A 696 5.20 6.28 -15.72
N SER A 697 3.97 6.27 -15.19
CA SER A 697 3.26 7.43 -14.64
C SER A 697 2.10 6.94 -13.77
N GLY A 698 1.76 7.64 -12.68
CA GLY A 698 0.59 7.34 -11.85
C GLY A 698 0.92 6.90 -10.42
N ARG A 699 -0.04 6.25 -9.75
CA ARG A 699 0.11 5.77 -8.37
C ARG A 699 1.21 4.70 -8.27
N ARG A 700 2.00 4.77 -7.20
CA ARG A 700 3.05 3.80 -6.86
C ARG A 700 2.50 2.36 -6.90
N ASN A 701 3.19 1.46 -7.62
CA ASN A 701 2.88 0.04 -7.57
C ASN A 701 3.51 -0.57 -6.30
N LEU A 702 2.68 -1.05 -5.37
CA LEU A 702 3.13 -1.62 -4.10
C LEU A 702 3.95 -2.91 -4.28
N LEU A 703 3.75 -3.61 -5.39
CA LEU A 703 4.47 -4.82 -5.75
C LEU A 703 5.74 -4.54 -6.56
N ALA A 704 6.08 -3.27 -6.80
CA ALA A 704 7.22 -2.94 -7.63
C ALA A 704 8.53 -3.54 -7.11
N GLY A 705 9.25 -4.21 -8.01
CA GLY A 705 10.55 -4.80 -7.72
C GLY A 705 10.55 -6.08 -6.89
N TYR A 706 9.41 -6.61 -6.43
CA TYR A 706 9.41 -7.92 -5.77
C TYR A 706 9.71 -9.05 -6.77
N PRO A 707 10.48 -10.08 -6.37
CA PRO A 707 10.66 -11.27 -7.19
C PRO A 707 9.35 -12.07 -7.25
N GLN A 708 9.03 -12.60 -8.43
CA GLN A 708 7.79 -13.31 -8.69
C GLN A 708 8.00 -14.83 -8.71
N LEU A 709 7.11 -15.55 -8.03
CA LEU A 709 6.93 -16.98 -8.20
C LEU A 709 5.72 -17.22 -9.11
N ILE A 710 5.82 -18.13 -10.09
CA ILE A 710 4.69 -18.51 -10.95
C ILE A 710 4.52 -20.03 -10.98
N GLY A 711 3.33 -20.51 -10.58
CA GLY A 711 2.95 -21.92 -10.63
C GLY A 711 1.83 -22.22 -11.63
N THR A 712 2.18 -22.68 -12.84
CA THR A 712 1.22 -23.04 -13.90
C THR A 712 1.02 -24.55 -14.06
N SER A 713 1.86 -25.35 -13.41
CA SER A 713 1.98 -26.80 -13.66
C SER A 713 0.67 -27.56 -13.41
N ARG A 714 0.26 -28.33 -14.43
CA ARG A 714 -0.92 -29.23 -14.45
C ARG A 714 -2.28 -28.57 -14.16
N LYS A 715 -2.37 -27.23 -14.14
CA LYS A 715 -3.59 -26.48 -13.78
C LYS A 715 -4.75 -26.73 -14.75
N SER A 716 -5.98 -26.61 -14.23
CA SER A 716 -7.21 -26.90 -14.98
C SER A 716 -7.45 -25.99 -16.18
N PHE A 717 -7.05 -24.72 -16.11
CA PHE A 717 -7.22 -23.78 -17.23
C PHE A 717 -6.47 -24.23 -18.49
N LEU A 718 -5.32 -24.91 -18.34
CA LEU A 718 -4.60 -25.51 -19.46
C LEU A 718 -5.42 -26.62 -20.12
N GLY A 719 -6.04 -27.48 -19.31
CA GLY A 719 -6.95 -28.51 -19.79
C GLY A 719 -8.16 -27.92 -20.51
N ALA A 720 -8.72 -26.83 -19.99
CA ALA A 720 -9.84 -26.12 -20.60
C ALA A 720 -9.48 -25.48 -21.96
N ILE A 721 -8.23 -25.00 -22.13
CA ILE A 721 -7.73 -24.53 -23.43
C ILE A 721 -7.59 -25.70 -24.41
N LEU A 722 -6.97 -26.80 -23.98
CA LEU A 722 -6.75 -27.97 -24.84
C LEU A 722 -8.04 -28.67 -25.29
N ALA A 723 -9.11 -28.59 -24.50
CA ALA A 723 -10.41 -29.16 -24.82
C ALA A 723 -11.15 -28.39 -25.92
N ARG A 724 -10.77 -27.13 -26.21
CA ARG A 724 -11.37 -26.33 -27.27
C ARG A 724 -10.74 -26.70 -28.62
N GLY A 725 -11.58 -26.93 -29.63
CA GLY A 725 -11.12 -27.02 -31.02
C GLY A 725 -10.69 -25.65 -31.56
N ASP A 726 -9.84 -25.65 -32.59
CA ASP A 726 -9.51 -24.41 -33.29
C ASP A 726 -10.67 -23.95 -34.18
N GLY A 727 -10.72 -22.64 -34.46
CA GLY A 727 -11.80 -22.06 -35.29
C GLY A 727 -11.75 -22.49 -36.76
N ALA A 728 -10.67 -23.16 -37.20
CA ALA A 728 -10.45 -23.61 -38.56
C ALA A 728 -10.82 -25.10 -38.77
N GLY A 729 -11.17 -25.83 -37.70
CA GLY A 729 -11.49 -27.26 -37.72
C GLY A 729 -10.28 -28.19 -37.89
N GLY A 730 -9.04 -27.69 -37.80
CA GLY A 730 -7.82 -28.47 -37.96
C GLY A 730 -7.42 -29.25 -36.70
N TYR A 731 -7.73 -28.70 -35.53
CA TYR A 731 -7.57 -29.34 -34.23
C TYR A 731 -8.91 -29.38 -33.52
N MET A 732 -9.37 -30.59 -33.17
CA MET A 732 -10.71 -30.80 -32.60
C MET A 732 -10.80 -30.55 -31.08
N GLY A 733 -9.67 -30.34 -30.41
CA GLY A 733 -9.59 -30.32 -28.95
C GLY A 733 -9.50 -31.72 -28.34
N ARG A 734 -9.00 -31.80 -27.10
CA ARG A 734 -8.97 -33.05 -26.31
C ARG A 734 -9.13 -32.76 -24.82
N GLU A 735 -9.90 -33.59 -24.14
CA GLU A 735 -9.90 -33.61 -22.67
C GLU A 735 -8.58 -34.19 -22.14
N THR A 736 -8.14 -33.70 -20.98
CA THR A 736 -6.87 -34.11 -20.39
C THR A 736 -6.97 -34.27 -18.88
N ARG A 737 -6.36 -35.34 -18.36
CA ARG A 737 -6.05 -35.46 -16.94
C ARG A 737 -4.89 -34.54 -16.55
N PRO A 738 -4.70 -34.19 -15.26
CA PRO A 738 -3.60 -33.33 -14.83
C PRO A 738 -2.21 -33.80 -15.27
N ASP A 739 -1.94 -35.10 -15.24
CA ASP A 739 -0.69 -35.74 -15.67
C ASP A 739 -0.45 -35.70 -17.20
N GLU A 740 -1.48 -35.47 -18.00
CA GLU A 740 -1.39 -35.39 -19.47
C GLU A 740 -1.11 -33.97 -19.99
N ARG A 741 -0.87 -33.01 -19.08
CA ARG A 741 -0.71 -31.58 -19.37
C ARG A 741 0.76 -31.14 -19.39
N GLY A 742 1.72 -32.07 -19.51
CA GLY A 742 3.15 -31.75 -19.53
C GLY A 742 3.54 -30.74 -20.62
N TRP A 743 3.11 -30.94 -21.86
CA TRP A 743 3.39 -30.01 -22.97
C TRP A 743 2.71 -28.65 -22.83
N ALA A 744 1.47 -28.63 -22.35
CA ALA A 744 0.78 -27.37 -22.07
C ALA A 744 1.43 -26.61 -20.89
N THR A 745 1.96 -27.34 -19.91
CA THR A 745 2.76 -26.77 -18.82
C THR A 745 4.04 -26.17 -19.38
N ALA A 746 4.76 -26.86 -20.27
CA ALA A 746 5.99 -26.35 -20.88
C ALA A 746 5.74 -25.03 -21.63
N ALA A 747 4.62 -24.91 -22.36
CA ALA A 747 4.23 -23.66 -23.02
C ALA A 747 3.96 -22.53 -22.00
N ALA A 748 3.24 -22.82 -20.92
CA ALA A 748 2.93 -21.83 -19.88
C ALA A 748 4.17 -21.40 -19.08
N VAL A 749 5.05 -22.34 -18.76
CA VAL A 749 6.34 -22.11 -18.09
C VAL A 749 7.26 -21.26 -18.97
N SER A 750 7.31 -21.53 -20.28
CA SER A 750 8.07 -20.70 -21.22
C SER A 750 7.58 -19.25 -21.22
N CYS A 751 6.25 -19.06 -21.19
CA CYS A 751 5.66 -17.73 -21.02
C CYS A 751 6.05 -17.09 -19.69
N ALA A 752 6.01 -17.83 -18.58
CA ALA A 752 6.42 -17.33 -17.26
C ALA A 752 7.88 -16.82 -17.25
N VAL A 753 8.81 -17.56 -17.87
CA VAL A 753 10.20 -17.13 -18.04
C VAL A 753 10.28 -15.82 -18.82
N ARG A 754 9.58 -15.73 -19.97
CA ARG A 754 9.52 -14.48 -20.76
C ARG A 754 9.00 -13.28 -19.96
N GLN A 755 8.16 -13.54 -18.97
CA GLN A 755 7.52 -12.55 -18.12
C GLN A 755 8.30 -12.27 -16.82
N ASN A 756 9.59 -12.64 -16.80
CA ASN A 756 10.53 -12.40 -15.70
C ASN A 756 10.13 -13.09 -14.38
N ALA A 757 9.55 -14.29 -14.45
CA ALA A 757 9.39 -15.12 -13.26
C ALA A 757 10.77 -15.45 -12.67
N ALA A 758 10.94 -15.14 -11.38
CA ALA A 758 12.16 -15.46 -10.65
C ALA A 758 12.17 -16.92 -10.18
N VAL A 759 11.00 -17.46 -9.84
CA VAL A 759 10.81 -18.84 -9.40
C VAL A 759 9.67 -19.47 -10.18
N ILE A 760 9.82 -20.71 -10.63
CA ILE A 760 8.76 -21.45 -11.31
C ILE A 760 8.47 -22.74 -10.54
N ARG A 761 7.20 -22.91 -10.16
CA ARG A 761 6.72 -24.07 -9.41
C ARG A 761 6.16 -25.14 -10.34
N VAL A 762 6.73 -26.34 -10.28
CA VAL A 762 6.44 -27.46 -11.19
C VAL A 762 6.31 -28.80 -10.45
N HIS A 763 5.61 -29.76 -11.07
CA HIS A 763 5.59 -31.16 -10.63
C HIS A 763 6.70 -31.96 -11.33
N ASP A 764 6.77 -31.86 -12.67
CA ASP A 764 7.71 -32.61 -13.51
C ASP A 764 9.04 -31.86 -13.66
N VAL A 765 9.93 -31.97 -12.66
CA VAL A 765 11.14 -31.14 -12.54
C VAL A 765 12.08 -31.27 -13.74
N LEU A 766 12.27 -32.48 -14.27
CA LEU A 766 13.20 -32.72 -15.37
C LEU A 766 12.72 -32.05 -16.66
N GLU A 767 11.53 -32.42 -17.11
CA GLU A 767 10.95 -31.97 -18.37
C GLU A 767 10.68 -30.47 -18.36
N GLN A 768 10.15 -29.94 -17.24
CA GLN A 768 9.91 -28.50 -17.13
C GLN A 768 11.21 -27.74 -16.91
N GLY A 769 12.21 -28.33 -16.25
CA GLY A 769 13.55 -27.76 -16.13
C GLY A 769 14.20 -27.54 -17.50
N ASP A 770 14.02 -28.46 -18.43
CA ASP A 770 14.49 -28.30 -19.81
C ASP A 770 13.77 -27.16 -20.53
N ALA A 771 12.44 -27.07 -20.38
CA ALA A 771 11.67 -25.95 -20.91
C ALA A 771 12.14 -24.60 -20.34
N ILE A 772 12.42 -24.52 -19.04
CA ILE A 772 12.95 -23.32 -18.37
C ILE A 772 14.33 -22.95 -18.92
N ARG A 773 15.25 -23.90 -19.03
CA ARG A 773 16.61 -23.66 -19.53
C ARG A 773 16.62 -23.14 -20.96
N VAL A 774 15.84 -23.77 -21.85
CA VAL A 774 15.71 -23.32 -23.25
C VAL A 774 15.07 -21.93 -23.30
N SER A 775 14.00 -21.72 -22.54
CA SER A 775 13.31 -20.42 -22.46
C SER A 775 14.22 -19.30 -21.96
N ALA A 776 14.98 -19.54 -20.90
CA ALA A 776 15.92 -18.58 -20.35
C ALA A 776 17.01 -18.25 -21.38
N ALA A 777 17.53 -19.25 -22.11
CA ALA A 777 18.50 -19.01 -23.18
C ALA A 777 17.95 -18.18 -24.36
N ILE A 778 16.64 -18.24 -24.61
CA ILE A 778 15.96 -17.43 -25.65
C ILE A 778 15.73 -15.99 -25.19
N TRP A 779 15.24 -15.78 -23.98
CA TRP A 779 14.71 -14.48 -23.54
C TRP A 779 15.60 -13.69 -22.59
N ASN A 780 16.57 -14.34 -21.94
CA ASN A 780 17.55 -13.65 -21.08
C ASN A 780 18.80 -13.21 -21.88
N GLN A 781 18.72 -13.16 -23.21
CA GLN A 781 19.80 -12.63 -24.05
C GLN A 781 19.98 -11.13 -23.81
N PRO A 782 21.22 -10.62 -23.73
CA PRO A 782 21.44 -9.18 -23.67
C PRO A 782 20.82 -8.57 -24.94
N VAL A 783 19.90 -7.64 -24.74
CA VAL A 783 19.37 -6.85 -25.85
C VAL A 783 20.55 -6.09 -26.43
N LEU A 784 21.01 -6.49 -27.62
CA LEU A 784 21.90 -5.66 -28.42
C LEU A 784 21.13 -4.38 -28.72
N CYS A 785 21.46 -3.31 -28.01
CA CYS A 785 20.95 -1.98 -28.32
C CYS A 785 21.41 -1.64 -29.75
N ASN A 786 20.49 -1.69 -30.71
CA ASN A 786 20.59 -1.00 -31.99
C ASN A 786 19.72 0.24 -31.95
#